data_AF-J2W5R5-F1
#
_entry.id   AF-J2W5R5-F1
#
_cell.length_a   1.000
_cell.length_b   1.000
_cell.length_c   1.000
_cell.angle_alpha   90.00
_cell.angle_beta   90.00
_cell.angle_gamma   90.00
#
_symmetry.space_group_name_H-M   'P 1'
#
loop_
_entity.id
_entity.type
_entity.pdbx_description
1 polymer ?
#
loop_
_entity_poly.entity_id
_entity_poly.type
_entity_poly.pdbx_seq_one_letter_code
_entity_poly.pdbx_strand_id
1 'polypeptide(L)'
;MPKVYVHQTINSQIKHESKESLTRLSQNLQNLQNKGDILKLKGHDLTTTPEGLKHLVNQSRYRTEEQGASHYFGGTREKISIGDALYLVKEALKPQQNQSSLKQGVSALPATPPAAPQIRLAPISFDEKISELFLAHTEKKPTPEQICVLNDLCTGLSILKIRGISALIPSAAHALNESTKISDYSLCENLGCSESFTELPWQLDNELVKLLISTLPECSPPEGRAAVEVLNTIPATTKAIMLRSCTFCMADLRSANLKNANLDNINLSHSNIEHHENLPQHHLQCSGSTWKNSTLLNTSINDSDFSGAKLIDIELCSIDSQRVNYTDAKLTGANLDRVNFSGSDFSRADLSSIRINHVNFSNTDLTGTTISLAPDFLDEVVREIDHHINHLSHYNEGLLLSINSINPRHEEQRNALMRSVIERLLPLEGDLPVGSRNSLADVLLKEPSYTKDPVIARFIQTQLLPHWMESKNQELLRPDEVDLATVFNLLNASAPDADWSEHRYQVAVNQLLLSANLASNRADLHQSAEKLRTTYLNTPSIKEAASACDAIEENLSKVTYIFTSGNGEQVLALEPELFEKIVFTHHKVIPWNSAYLFTRNAETESFEPADFGNLKEVYAIQPFLNARYAAVTRGEIGKNLVSRVLGNSPHSATFLEAFERNTVKNKLVTPQQQDELYDAFAAHWQVAQGDVHNPQHESRHLRPEHQEQLCQAVVGLGLQDTGPNRAALMLCLSSMFTRYSSSALFGTETESPPAVRLYASALLNEARTLDPSLIDDATANDWQSRLLGIGRAFSCTEILSSMMNTYIKRQARTNSELEEMSLELYPAAWR
;
A
#
# COMPACT_ATOMS: atom_id res chain seq x y z
N MET A 1 -42.67 0.56 -12.73
CA MET A 1 -41.98 -0.24 -11.69
C MET A 1 -40.60 -0.62 -12.20
N PRO A 2 -39.52 0.00 -11.69
CA PRO A 2 -38.15 -0.38 -12.00
C PRO A 2 -37.56 -1.31 -10.94
N LYS A 3 -36.80 -2.31 -11.40
CA LYS A 3 -36.04 -3.28 -10.60
C LYS A 3 -34.89 -2.57 -9.86
N VAL A 4 -34.83 -2.71 -8.54
CA VAL A 4 -33.76 -2.18 -7.68
C VAL A 4 -32.58 -3.15 -7.67
N TYR A 5 -31.39 -2.64 -7.98
CA TYR A 5 -30.10 -3.32 -7.89
C TYR A 5 -29.64 -3.39 -6.42
N VAL A 6 -29.58 -4.60 -5.85
CA VAL A 6 -28.98 -4.88 -4.51
C VAL A 6 -27.57 -5.42 -4.71
N HIS A 7 -26.66 -4.59 -5.24
CA HIS A 7 -25.27 -5.00 -5.49
C HIS A 7 -24.21 -4.14 -4.75
N GLN A 8 -24.61 -3.07 -4.04
CA GLN A 8 -23.68 -2.17 -3.36
C GLN A 8 -23.58 -2.32 -1.83
N THR A 9 -24.52 -3.00 -1.16
CA THR A 9 -24.50 -3.06 0.31
C THR A 9 -23.61 -4.16 0.88
N ILE A 10 -23.22 -5.18 0.09
CA ILE A 10 -22.37 -6.29 0.56
C ILE A 10 -20.87 -5.96 0.43
N ASN A 11 -20.48 -5.16 -0.57
CA ASN A 11 -19.07 -4.88 -0.85
C ASN A 11 -18.41 -3.91 0.14
N SER A 12 -19.18 -3.10 0.89
CA SER A 12 -18.63 -2.19 1.89
C SER A 12 -18.46 -2.82 3.29
N GLN A 13 -19.07 -3.98 3.57
CA GLN A 13 -19.08 -4.58 4.90
C GLN A 13 -18.03 -5.67 5.15
N ILE A 14 -17.24 -6.08 4.14
CA ILE A 14 -16.26 -7.17 4.29
C ILE A 14 -14.82 -6.67 4.51
N LYS A 15 -14.57 -5.36 4.56
CA LYS A 15 -13.22 -4.81 4.75
C LYS A 15 -12.74 -4.66 6.20
N HIS A 16 -13.53 -5.03 7.22
CA HIS A 16 -13.07 -5.05 8.61
C HIS A 16 -13.61 -6.27 9.37
N GLU A 17 -12.71 -7.17 9.76
CA GLU A 17 -13.02 -8.29 10.64
C GLU A 17 -13.30 -7.79 12.06
N SER A 18 -14.58 -7.79 12.46
CA SER A 18 -15.00 -7.83 13.86
C SER A 18 -16.10 -8.87 14.02
N LYS A 19 -16.12 -9.53 15.18
CA LYS A 19 -17.05 -10.62 15.54
C LYS A 19 -18.53 -10.17 15.47
N GLU A 20 -18.81 -8.87 15.54
CA GLU A 20 -20.14 -8.27 15.37
C GLU A 20 -20.64 -8.26 13.93
N SER A 21 -19.74 -8.18 12.94
CA SER A 21 -20.10 -8.15 11.51
C SER A 21 -20.69 -9.48 11.03
N LEU A 22 -20.20 -10.61 11.56
CA LEU A 22 -20.72 -11.95 11.25
C LEU A 22 -22.09 -12.21 11.89
N THR A 23 -22.33 -11.68 13.09
CA THR A 23 -23.64 -11.77 13.76
C THR A 23 -24.69 -10.94 13.01
N ARG A 24 -24.31 -9.75 12.52
CA ARG A 24 -25.18 -8.92 11.65
C ARG A 24 -25.43 -9.57 10.29
N LEU A 25 -24.45 -10.24 9.69
CA LEU A 25 -24.62 -10.96 8.42
C LEU A 25 -25.58 -12.14 8.57
N SER A 26 -25.47 -12.88 9.68
CA SER A 26 -26.39 -13.97 10.05
C SER A 26 -27.83 -13.46 10.27
N GLN A 27 -28.00 -12.36 11.02
CA GLN A 27 -29.31 -11.72 11.21
C GLN A 27 -29.92 -11.17 9.92
N ASN A 28 -29.10 -10.62 9.02
CA ASN A 28 -29.55 -10.11 7.73
C ASN A 28 -29.98 -11.24 6.77
N LEU A 29 -29.25 -12.36 6.77
CA LEU A 29 -29.62 -13.56 6.00
C LEU A 29 -30.91 -14.21 6.53
N GLN A 30 -31.10 -14.23 7.85
CA GLN A 30 -32.30 -14.75 8.49
C GLN A 30 -33.53 -13.85 8.24
N ASN A 31 -33.33 -12.53 8.17
CA ASN A 31 -34.35 -11.56 7.79
C ASN A 31 -34.74 -11.62 6.30
N LEU A 32 -33.82 -12.01 5.41
CA LEU A 32 -34.10 -12.23 3.98
C LEU A 32 -34.87 -13.53 3.74
N GLN A 33 -34.61 -14.59 4.51
CA GLN A 33 -35.41 -15.83 4.48
C GLN A 33 -36.84 -15.63 5.01
N ASN A 34 -37.02 -14.84 6.08
CA ASN A 34 -38.34 -14.55 6.63
C ASN A 34 -39.24 -13.69 5.71
N LYS A 35 -38.66 -13.05 4.68
CA LYS A 35 -39.39 -12.25 3.68
C LYS A 35 -39.75 -13.01 2.40
N GLY A 36 -39.34 -14.28 2.26
CA GLY A 36 -39.73 -15.11 1.12
C GLY A 36 -39.08 -14.74 -0.22
N ASP A 37 -38.00 -13.96 -0.22
CA ASP A 37 -37.32 -13.55 -1.44
C ASP A 37 -36.31 -14.62 -1.92
N ILE A 38 -36.58 -15.21 -3.09
CA ILE A 38 -35.73 -16.22 -3.74
C ILE A 38 -34.48 -15.55 -4.34
N LEU A 39 -33.28 -15.95 -3.88
CA LEU A 39 -32.00 -15.56 -4.48
C LEU A 39 -31.72 -16.39 -5.74
N LYS A 40 -31.76 -15.76 -6.92
CA LYS A 40 -31.30 -16.34 -8.20
C LYS A 40 -29.91 -15.82 -8.56
N LEU A 41 -28.92 -16.72 -8.55
CA LEU A 41 -27.59 -16.50 -9.12
C LEU A 41 -27.43 -17.39 -10.35
N LYS A 42 -27.26 -16.77 -11.53
CA LYS A 42 -27.01 -17.42 -12.84
C LYS A 42 -27.73 -18.77 -13.03
N GLY A 43 -29.07 -18.74 -12.98
CA GLY A 43 -29.91 -19.81 -13.53
C GLY A 43 -30.10 -21.07 -12.67
N HIS A 44 -29.66 -21.11 -11.41
CA HIS A 44 -29.93 -22.24 -10.52
C HIS A 44 -30.64 -21.81 -9.22
N ASP A 45 -31.69 -22.54 -8.84
CA ASP A 45 -32.37 -22.41 -7.55
C ASP A 45 -31.55 -23.14 -6.48
N LEU A 46 -31.05 -22.41 -5.48
CA LEU A 46 -30.33 -22.97 -4.34
C LEU A 46 -31.28 -23.14 -3.16
N THR A 47 -32.03 -24.24 -3.13
CA THR A 47 -32.67 -24.73 -1.90
C THR A 47 -31.75 -25.73 -1.23
N THR A 48 -30.77 -25.25 -0.46
CA THR A 48 -29.93 -26.13 0.39
C THR A 48 -30.03 -25.69 1.85
N THR A 49 -30.34 -26.65 2.72
CA THR A 49 -30.64 -26.47 4.14
C THR A 49 -29.44 -25.95 4.95
N PRO A 50 -29.67 -25.37 6.15
CA PRO A 50 -28.63 -24.79 7.01
C PRO A 50 -27.46 -25.73 7.34
N GLU A 51 -27.68 -27.06 7.38
CA GLU A 51 -26.59 -28.02 7.61
C GLU A 51 -25.57 -28.09 6.46
N GLY A 52 -25.96 -27.84 5.21
CA GLY A 52 -25.08 -27.89 4.04
C GLY A 52 -24.05 -26.75 4.00
N LEU A 53 -24.45 -25.56 4.43
CA LEU A 53 -23.55 -24.40 4.56
C LEU A 53 -22.53 -24.59 5.70
N LYS A 54 -22.94 -25.25 6.79
CA LYS A 54 -22.04 -25.57 7.92
C LYS A 54 -20.95 -26.58 7.51
N HIS A 55 -21.26 -27.50 6.60
CA HIS A 55 -20.30 -28.48 6.11
C HIS A 55 -19.26 -27.87 5.15
N LEU A 56 -19.66 -26.95 4.28
CA LEU A 56 -18.77 -26.21 3.37
C LEU A 56 -17.78 -25.31 4.10
N VAL A 57 -18.23 -24.62 5.16
CA VAL A 57 -17.37 -23.76 6.01
C VAL A 57 -16.36 -24.58 6.83
N ASN A 58 -16.71 -25.81 7.22
CA ASN A 58 -15.77 -26.69 7.92
C ASN A 58 -14.73 -27.35 6.99
N GLN A 59 -15.06 -27.59 5.71
CA GLN A 59 -14.09 -28.11 4.75
C GLN A 59 -13.06 -27.05 4.30
N SER A 60 -13.43 -25.76 4.24
CA SER A 60 -12.46 -24.68 3.98
C SER A 60 -11.47 -24.48 5.14
N ARG A 61 -11.85 -24.89 6.36
CA ARG A 61 -11.01 -24.80 7.57
C ARG A 61 -9.91 -25.86 7.61
N TYR A 62 -10.20 -27.09 7.15
CA TYR A 62 -9.25 -28.20 7.20
C TYR A 62 -8.16 -28.14 6.10
N ARG A 63 -8.41 -27.52 4.94
CA ARG A 63 -7.40 -27.42 3.87
C ARG A 63 -6.38 -26.29 4.05
N THR A 64 -6.67 -25.30 4.88
CA THR A 64 -5.71 -24.23 5.22
C THR A 64 -4.66 -24.64 6.25
N GLU A 65 -4.87 -25.74 6.99
CA GLU A 65 -3.94 -26.19 8.04
C GLU A 65 -2.87 -27.18 7.54
N GLU A 66 -3.01 -27.80 6.36
CA GLU A 66 -2.06 -28.81 5.84
C GLU A 66 -0.97 -28.27 4.89
N GLN A 67 -1.01 -27.02 4.42
CA GLN A 67 0.01 -26.45 3.50
C GLN A 67 0.93 -25.40 4.16
N GLY A 68 1.09 -25.46 5.47
CA GLY A 68 2.05 -24.64 6.22
C GLY A 68 3.33 -25.39 6.59
N ALA A 69 4.07 -25.96 5.63
CA ALA A 69 5.41 -26.49 5.90
C ALA A 69 6.36 -26.35 4.69
N SER A 70 7.33 -25.45 4.85
CA SER A 70 8.61 -25.28 4.13
C SER A 70 8.62 -25.16 2.59
N HIS A 71 8.79 -23.93 2.09
CA HIS A 71 9.93 -23.56 1.24
C HIS A 71 10.08 -22.02 1.17
N TYR A 72 11.27 -21.53 1.51
CA TYR A 72 11.69 -20.14 1.40
C TYR A 72 12.34 -19.91 0.04
N PHE A 73 11.81 -18.97 -0.76
CA PHE A 73 12.58 -18.07 -1.64
C PHE A 73 11.79 -16.75 -1.76
N GLY A 74 12.49 -15.61 -1.75
CA GLY A 74 11.92 -14.29 -1.49
C GLY A 74 11.09 -13.67 -2.62
N GLY A 75 10.30 -12.65 -2.24
CA GLY A 75 9.63 -11.71 -3.15
C GLY A 75 8.11 -11.90 -3.27
N THR A 76 7.36 -10.85 -2.89
CA THR A 76 5.92 -10.60 -3.12
C THR A 76 4.89 -11.61 -2.54
N ARG A 77 4.16 -11.17 -1.51
CA ARG A 77 2.88 -11.79 -1.10
C ARG A 77 1.80 -11.46 -2.14
N GLU A 78 1.53 -12.37 -3.07
CA GLU A 78 0.34 -12.28 -3.92
C GLU A 78 -0.93 -12.59 -3.11
N LYS A 79 -1.89 -11.68 -3.15
CA LYS A 79 -3.26 -11.90 -2.65
C LYS A 79 -3.99 -12.75 -3.69
N ILE A 80 -4.41 -13.95 -3.30
CA ILE A 80 -5.36 -14.76 -4.08
C ILE A 80 -6.65 -13.95 -4.25
N SER A 81 -7.09 -13.72 -5.49
CA SER A 81 -8.32 -12.98 -5.75
C SER A 81 -9.55 -13.88 -5.48
N ILE A 82 -10.70 -13.28 -5.17
CA ILE A 82 -11.97 -14.01 -5.01
C ILE A 82 -12.36 -14.79 -6.28
N GLY A 83 -11.82 -14.38 -7.45
CA GLY A 83 -11.98 -15.12 -8.71
C GLY A 83 -11.31 -16.49 -8.71
N ASP A 84 -10.13 -16.60 -8.08
CA ASP A 84 -9.35 -17.84 -8.01
C ASP A 84 -9.98 -18.85 -7.04
N ALA A 85 -10.56 -18.35 -5.94
CA ALA A 85 -11.36 -19.16 -5.02
C ALA A 85 -12.66 -19.68 -5.66
N LEU A 86 -13.32 -18.87 -6.51
CA LEU A 86 -14.52 -19.27 -7.26
C LEU A 86 -14.23 -20.30 -8.36
N TYR A 87 -13.02 -20.28 -8.94
CA TYR A 87 -12.58 -21.28 -9.90
C TYR A 87 -12.38 -22.66 -9.24
N LEU A 88 -11.74 -22.69 -8.06
CA LEU A 88 -11.52 -23.92 -7.28
C LEU A 88 -12.82 -24.54 -6.75
N VAL A 89 -13.82 -23.73 -6.40
CA VAL A 89 -15.16 -24.20 -5.99
C VAL A 89 -15.95 -24.76 -7.20
N LYS A 90 -15.76 -24.20 -8.40
CA LYS A 90 -16.35 -24.74 -9.64
C LYS A 90 -15.79 -26.11 -10.01
N GLU A 91 -14.50 -26.33 -9.78
CA GLU A 91 -13.84 -27.62 -9.98
C GLU A 91 -14.36 -28.70 -9.01
N ALA A 92 -14.63 -28.33 -7.75
CA ALA A 92 -15.15 -29.23 -6.72
C ALA A 92 -16.63 -29.63 -6.91
N LEU A 93 -17.40 -28.92 -7.75
CA LEU A 93 -18.83 -29.12 -7.95
C LEU A 93 -19.21 -29.87 -9.25
N LYS A 94 -18.25 -30.49 -9.94
CA LYS A 94 -18.57 -31.41 -11.05
C LYS A 94 -19.30 -32.66 -10.51
N PRO A 95 -20.46 -33.06 -11.07
CA PRO A 95 -21.21 -34.21 -10.56
C PRO A 95 -20.50 -35.52 -10.89
N GLN A 96 -20.16 -36.30 -9.85
CA GLN A 96 -19.84 -37.72 -9.98
C GLN A 96 -21.11 -38.48 -10.39
N GLN A 97 -21.09 -39.12 -11.55
CA GLN A 97 -22.15 -40.03 -11.96
C GLN A 97 -22.10 -41.34 -11.14
N ASN A 98 -23.16 -41.56 -10.39
CA ASN A 98 -23.81 -42.84 -10.04
C ASN A 98 -22.94 -44.06 -9.68
N GLN A 99 -22.91 -44.37 -8.37
CA GLN A 99 -23.22 -45.71 -7.88
C GLN A 99 -23.93 -45.62 -6.52
N SER A 100 -25.20 -46.01 -6.47
CA SER A 100 -25.73 -47.07 -5.57
C SER A 100 -27.20 -46.83 -5.17
N SER A 101 -28.06 -47.73 -5.64
CA SER A 101 -29.23 -48.17 -4.89
C SER A 101 -29.60 -49.58 -5.36
N LEU A 102 -29.24 -50.57 -4.55
CA LEU A 102 -30.00 -51.79 -4.30
C LEU A 102 -29.23 -52.63 -3.26
N LYS A 103 -29.68 -52.54 -2.00
CA LYS A 103 -29.44 -53.58 -0.99
C LYS A 103 -30.66 -54.49 -0.99
N GLN A 104 -30.47 -55.78 -1.22
CA GLN A 104 -31.23 -56.85 -0.56
C GLN A 104 -30.54 -58.21 -0.76
N GLY A 105 -30.15 -58.83 0.36
CA GLY A 105 -30.42 -60.24 0.66
C GLY A 105 -29.56 -61.35 0.06
N VAL A 106 -29.00 -62.16 0.98
CA VAL A 106 -28.86 -63.63 0.93
C VAL A 106 -27.51 -64.23 0.45
N SER A 107 -26.69 -64.56 1.45
CA SER A 107 -25.85 -65.75 1.72
C SER A 107 -25.14 -66.58 0.63
N ALA A 108 -23.89 -66.95 1.00
CA ALA A 108 -23.19 -68.24 0.80
C ALA A 108 -22.30 -68.45 -0.46
N LEU A 109 -21.03 -68.76 -0.18
CA LEU A 109 -19.95 -69.36 -1.01
C LEU A 109 -20.31 -70.79 -1.52
N PRO A 110 -19.51 -71.52 -2.37
CA PRO A 110 -18.16 -71.28 -2.95
C PRO A 110 -17.94 -71.69 -4.45
N ALA A 111 -16.68 -71.51 -4.93
CA ALA A 111 -15.91 -72.39 -5.85
C ALA A 111 -15.86 -72.18 -7.41
N THR A 112 -14.78 -71.50 -7.86
CA THR A 112 -13.76 -71.90 -8.91
C THR A 112 -14.12 -72.17 -10.40
N PRO A 113 -13.14 -72.03 -11.36
CA PRO A 113 -13.28 -71.38 -12.69
C PRO A 113 -13.39 -72.35 -13.89
N PRO A 114 -13.45 -71.83 -15.15
CA PRO A 114 -12.26 -71.96 -16.02
C PRO A 114 -11.98 -70.81 -17.02
N ALA A 115 -10.68 -70.68 -17.35
CA ALA A 115 -10.00 -70.36 -18.63
C ALA A 115 -10.44 -69.23 -19.59
N ALA A 116 -9.42 -68.52 -20.10
CA ALA A 116 -9.41 -67.40 -21.04
C ALA A 116 -9.95 -67.71 -22.46
N PRO A 117 -10.26 -66.65 -23.26
CA PRO A 117 -9.29 -66.23 -24.26
C PRO A 117 -9.10 -64.69 -24.39
N GLN A 118 -7.89 -64.29 -24.78
CA GLN A 118 -7.56 -62.94 -25.25
C GLN A 118 -8.14 -62.70 -26.65
N ILE A 119 -8.79 -61.55 -26.88
CA ILE A 119 -9.09 -61.04 -28.23
C ILE A 119 -8.61 -59.58 -28.33
N ARG A 120 -7.60 -59.36 -29.18
CA ARG A 120 -7.24 -58.07 -29.78
C ARG A 120 -8.23 -57.75 -30.91
N LEU A 121 -8.71 -56.52 -31.00
CA LEU A 121 -9.29 -55.96 -32.24
C LEU A 121 -8.79 -54.53 -32.48
N ALA A 122 -8.50 -54.27 -33.76
CA ALA A 122 -7.70 -53.21 -34.37
C ALA A 122 -8.44 -51.86 -34.53
N PRO A 123 -7.73 -50.74 -34.83
CA PRO A 123 -8.37 -49.45 -35.11
C PRO A 123 -9.05 -49.46 -36.48
N ILE A 124 -10.28 -48.96 -36.52
CA ILE A 124 -11.08 -48.77 -37.75
C ILE A 124 -10.67 -47.44 -38.39
N SER A 125 -10.22 -47.48 -39.64
CA SER A 125 -9.92 -46.30 -40.47
C SER A 125 -11.20 -45.57 -40.87
N PHE A 126 -11.24 -44.26 -40.67
CA PHE A 126 -12.39 -43.40 -40.93
C PHE A 126 -12.12 -42.41 -42.07
N ASP A 127 -11.39 -42.82 -43.13
CA ASP A 127 -10.90 -41.89 -44.17
C ASP A 127 -11.44 -42.10 -45.60
N GLU A 128 -12.19 -43.16 -45.91
CA GLU A 128 -12.59 -43.42 -47.32
C GLU A 128 -14.07 -43.17 -47.66
N LYS A 129 -14.93 -42.80 -46.70
CA LYS A 129 -16.38 -42.67 -46.95
C LYS A 129 -16.92 -41.25 -47.16
N ILE A 130 -16.09 -40.21 -47.00
CA ILE A 130 -16.52 -38.82 -47.23
C ILE A 130 -16.26 -38.37 -48.67
N SER A 131 -15.24 -38.92 -49.33
CA SER A 131 -14.91 -38.59 -50.72
C SER A 131 -15.97 -39.05 -51.73
N GLU A 132 -16.68 -40.15 -51.48
CA GLU A 132 -17.79 -40.59 -52.33
C GLU A 132 -19.09 -39.79 -52.14
N LEU A 133 -19.30 -39.16 -50.98
CA LEU A 133 -20.47 -38.30 -50.74
C LEU A 133 -20.33 -36.91 -51.40
N PHE A 134 -19.11 -36.45 -51.66
CA PHE A 134 -18.86 -35.11 -52.23
C PHE A 134 -18.96 -35.05 -53.76
N LEU A 135 -18.83 -36.18 -54.47
CA LEU A 135 -18.87 -36.22 -55.95
C LEU A 135 -20.28 -36.41 -56.54
N ALA A 136 -21.33 -36.56 -55.73
CA ALA A 136 -22.66 -36.92 -56.22
C ALA A 136 -23.71 -35.78 -56.25
N HIS A 137 -23.39 -34.52 -55.89
CA HIS A 137 -24.38 -33.43 -55.83
C HIS A 137 -23.95 -32.10 -56.45
N THR A 138 -23.24 -32.16 -57.58
CA THR A 138 -22.99 -30.98 -58.42
C THR A 138 -24.13 -30.80 -59.43
N GLU A 139 -25.24 -30.16 -59.03
CA GLU A 139 -26.11 -29.44 -59.99
C GLU A 139 -27.19 -28.50 -59.41
N LYS A 140 -27.21 -28.18 -58.09
CA LYS A 140 -28.08 -27.10 -57.57
C LYS A 140 -27.35 -26.21 -56.57
N LYS A 141 -27.51 -24.88 -56.72
CA LYS A 141 -26.98 -23.86 -55.80
C LYS A 141 -27.47 -24.13 -54.36
N PRO A 142 -26.57 -24.17 -53.36
CA PRO A 142 -26.94 -24.42 -51.97
C PRO A 142 -27.74 -23.24 -51.38
N THR A 143 -28.63 -23.53 -50.44
CA THR A 143 -29.43 -22.52 -49.74
C THR A 143 -28.60 -21.79 -48.65
N PRO A 144 -29.01 -20.60 -48.18
CA PRO A 144 -28.25 -19.84 -47.16
C PRO A 144 -27.98 -20.62 -45.87
N GLU A 145 -28.87 -21.53 -45.48
CA GLU A 145 -28.71 -22.40 -44.31
C GLU A 145 -27.69 -23.52 -44.55
N GLN A 146 -27.56 -24.02 -45.79
CA GLN A 146 -26.53 -25.00 -46.18
C GLN A 146 -25.15 -24.36 -46.30
N ILE A 147 -25.07 -23.08 -46.68
CA ILE A 147 -23.84 -22.28 -46.70
C ILE A 147 -23.35 -22.00 -45.28
N CYS A 148 -24.26 -21.78 -44.31
CA CYS A 148 -23.91 -21.60 -42.90
C CYS A 148 -23.30 -22.87 -42.29
N VAL A 149 -23.90 -24.04 -42.55
CA VAL A 149 -23.38 -25.34 -42.07
C VAL A 149 -22.06 -25.73 -42.75
N LEU A 150 -21.86 -25.35 -44.03
CA LEU A 150 -20.58 -25.53 -44.73
C LEU A 150 -19.48 -24.60 -44.19
N ASN A 151 -19.82 -23.36 -43.81
CA ASN A 151 -18.88 -22.42 -43.20
C ASN A 151 -18.47 -22.84 -41.78
N ASP A 152 -19.38 -23.37 -40.97
CA ASP A 152 -19.09 -23.92 -39.63
C ASP A 152 -18.20 -25.18 -39.68
N LEU A 153 -18.28 -25.97 -40.76
CA LEU A 153 -17.38 -27.10 -41.01
C LEU A 153 -15.99 -26.66 -41.50
N CYS A 154 -15.90 -25.56 -42.25
CA CYS A 154 -14.63 -25.02 -42.75
C CYS A 154 -13.80 -24.31 -41.66
N THR A 155 -14.43 -23.67 -40.67
CA THR A 155 -13.72 -23.11 -39.50
C THR A 155 -13.06 -24.19 -38.65
N GLY A 156 -13.64 -25.40 -38.56
CA GLY A 156 -13.02 -26.55 -37.90
C GLY A 156 -11.84 -27.19 -38.68
N LEU A 157 -11.89 -27.19 -40.02
CA LEU A 157 -10.88 -27.82 -40.87
C LEU A 157 -9.68 -26.91 -41.19
N SER A 158 -9.82 -25.59 -41.04
CA SER A 158 -8.74 -24.62 -41.26
C SER A 158 -7.66 -24.68 -40.17
N ILE A 159 -8.06 -25.04 -38.94
CA ILE A 159 -7.17 -25.21 -37.78
C ILE A 159 -6.29 -26.47 -37.93
N LEU A 160 -6.77 -27.50 -38.64
CA LEU A 160 -5.99 -28.72 -38.92
C LEU A 160 -5.00 -28.56 -40.09
N LYS A 161 -5.20 -27.58 -41.00
CA LYS A 161 -4.27 -27.33 -42.11
C LYS A 161 -3.00 -26.57 -41.71
N ILE A 162 -3.00 -25.85 -40.59
CA ILE A 162 -1.79 -25.13 -40.10
C ILE A 162 -0.73 -26.12 -39.57
N ARG A 163 -1.13 -27.34 -39.17
CA ARG A 163 -0.18 -28.43 -38.85
C ARG A 163 0.36 -29.19 -40.09
N GLY A 164 -0.11 -28.86 -41.29
CA GLY A 164 0.13 -29.61 -42.53
C GLY A 164 0.91 -28.86 -43.61
N ILE A 165 1.79 -27.92 -43.26
CA ILE A 165 2.65 -27.19 -44.23
C ILE A 165 3.84 -28.07 -44.71
N SER A 166 3.60 -29.37 -44.96
CA SER A 166 4.52 -30.18 -45.78
C SER A 166 3.83 -30.80 -47.01
N ALA A 167 2.49 -30.79 -47.08
CA ALA A 167 1.75 -31.47 -48.15
C ALA A 167 1.35 -30.57 -49.34
N LEU A 168 1.56 -29.25 -49.27
CA LEU A 168 1.24 -28.31 -50.36
C LEU A 168 2.43 -27.93 -51.25
N ILE A 169 3.64 -28.36 -50.90
CA ILE A 169 4.87 -28.12 -51.67
C ILE A 169 4.77 -28.68 -53.11
N PRO A 170 4.11 -29.83 -53.40
CA PRO A 170 4.03 -30.34 -54.77
C PRO A 170 3.09 -29.56 -55.70
N SER A 171 2.04 -28.90 -55.17
CA SER A 171 1.08 -28.16 -56.01
C SER A 171 1.54 -26.74 -56.35
N ALA A 172 2.34 -26.11 -55.47
CA ALA A 172 3.03 -24.86 -55.80
C ALA A 172 4.18 -25.08 -56.79
N ALA A 173 4.87 -26.24 -56.71
CA ALA A 173 5.88 -26.63 -57.68
C ALA A 173 5.30 -26.80 -59.10
N HIS A 174 4.05 -27.27 -59.24
CA HIS A 174 3.42 -27.41 -60.56
C HIS A 174 3.08 -26.06 -61.21
N ALA A 175 2.67 -25.06 -60.41
CA ALA A 175 2.40 -23.70 -60.88
C ALA A 175 3.69 -22.90 -61.17
N LEU A 176 4.78 -23.14 -60.43
CA LEU A 176 6.10 -22.57 -60.70
C LEU A 176 6.74 -23.17 -61.97
N ASN A 177 6.45 -24.43 -62.31
CA ASN A 177 7.02 -25.11 -63.47
C ASN A 177 6.49 -24.59 -64.83
N GLU A 178 5.38 -23.87 -64.85
CA GLU A 178 4.93 -23.19 -66.08
C GLU A 178 5.73 -21.91 -66.38
N SER A 179 6.54 -21.42 -65.43
CA SER A 179 7.27 -20.15 -65.56
C SER A 179 8.79 -20.28 -65.78
N THR A 180 9.39 -21.45 -65.50
CA THR A 180 10.86 -21.64 -65.64
C THR A 180 11.19 -22.96 -66.35
N LYS A 181 11.51 -22.87 -67.65
CA LYS A 181 12.07 -23.97 -68.44
C LYS A 181 13.42 -24.44 -67.85
N ILE A 182 13.42 -25.50 -67.04
CA ILE A 182 14.64 -26.23 -66.66
C ILE A 182 14.36 -27.73 -66.80
N SER A 183 15.04 -28.37 -67.74
CA SER A 183 15.03 -29.81 -68.01
C SER A 183 16.26 -30.45 -67.38
N ASP A 184 16.11 -31.23 -66.31
CA ASP A 184 16.86 -32.48 -66.08
C ASP A 184 16.48 -33.12 -64.73
N TYR A 185 15.97 -34.36 -64.81
CA TYR A 185 15.63 -35.23 -63.68
C TYR A 185 16.60 -36.41 -63.69
N SER A 186 17.66 -36.37 -62.88
CA SER A 186 18.43 -37.59 -62.57
C SER A 186 19.37 -37.41 -61.37
N LEU A 187 18.87 -37.15 -60.16
CA LEU A 187 19.69 -37.34 -58.95
C LEU A 187 18.90 -37.40 -57.63
N CYS A 188 17.82 -38.18 -57.55
CA CYS A 188 17.13 -38.44 -56.27
C CYS A 188 16.70 -39.90 -56.12
N GLU A 189 17.64 -40.85 -56.26
CA GLU A 189 17.38 -42.26 -55.93
C GLU A 189 18.42 -42.91 -55.01
N ASN A 190 19.37 -42.16 -54.43
CA ASN A 190 20.49 -42.79 -53.70
C ASN A 190 20.97 -42.09 -52.42
N LEU A 191 20.10 -41.46 -51.64
CA LEU A 191 20.46 -41.05 -50.28
C LEU A 191 19.34 -41.39 -49.30
N GLY A 192 19.39 -42.61 -48.76
CA GLY A 192 18.75 -42.92 -47.49
C GLY A 192 19.57 -42.29 -46.36
N CYS A 193 19.02 -41.29 -45.69
CA CYS A 193 19.51 -40.81 -44.40
C CYS A 193 18.32 -40.40 -43.52
N SER A 194 18.13 -41.16 -42.46
CA SER A 194 17.51 -40.72 -41.22
C SER A 194 18.41 -39.67 -40.58
N GLU A 195 18.02 -38.40 -40.59
CA GLU A 195 18.51 -37.38 -39.65
C GLU A 195 17.65 -36.11 -39.74
N SER A 196 17.56 -35.42 -38.60
CA SER A 196 16.78 -34.22 -38.30
C SER A 196 16.93 -33.08 -39.31
N PHE A 197 15.82 -32.64 -39.92
CA PHE A 197 15.73 -31.35 -40.62
C PHE A 197 15.16 -30.28 -39.67
N THR A 198 16.04 -29.67 -38.89
CA THR A 198 15.90 -28.28 -38.45
C THR A 198 16.51 -27.40 -39.53
N GLU A 199 15.80 -26.36 -39.95
CA GLU A 199 16.12 -25.38 -41.01
C GLU A 199 15.57 -25.71 -42.42
N LEU A 200 14.38 -25.18 -42.71
CA LEU A 200 13.89 -24.88 -44.06
C LEU A 200 13.88 -23.35 -44.23
N PRO A 201 14.30 -22.79 -45.38
CA PRO A 201 14.38 -21.35 -45.58
C PRO A 201 12.98 -20.75 -45.80
N TRP A 202 12.54 -19.86 -44.91
CA TRP A 202 11.31 -19.09 -45.08
C TRP A 202 11.51 -17.95 -46.10
N GLN A 203 11.50 -18.29 -47.39
CA GLN A 203 11.19 -17.30 -48.44
C GLN A 203 9.76 -17.55 -48.93
N LEU A 204 8.78 -17.14 -48.11
CA LEU A 204 7.42 -16.94 -48.64
C LEU A 204 7.43 -15.65 -49.46
N ASP A 205 7.05 -15.75 -50.72
CA ASP A 205 7.06 -14.65 -51.69
C ASP A 205 6.12 -13.52 -51.23
N ASN A 206 6.61 -12.27 -51.25
CA ASN A 206 5.92 -11.10 -50.70
C ASN A 206 4.53 -10.85 -51.31
N GLU A 207 4.29 -11.32 -52.54
CA GLU A 207 3.01 -11.15 -53.25
C GLU A 207 1.93 -12.16 -52.81
N LEU A 208 2.31 -13.40 -52.45
CA LEU A 208 1.37 -14.42 -51.98
C LEU A 208 0.80 -14.08 -50.60
N VAL A 209 1.60 -13.41 -49.78
CA VAL A 209 1.23 -12.96 -48.44
C VAL A 209 0.36 -11.70 -48.48
N LYS A 210 0.66 -10.74 -49.37
CA LYS A 210 -0.23 -9.60 -49.66
C LYS A 210 -1.59 -10.08 -50.18
N LEU A 211 -1.59 -11.10 -51.03
CA LEU A 211 -2.82 -11.71 -51.55
C LEU A 211 -3.66 -12.31 -50.40
N LEU A 212 -3.03 -13.09 -49.50
CA LEU A 212 -3.67 -13.68 -48.32
C LEU A 212 -4.33 -12.64 -47.39
N ILE A 213 -3.69 -11.49 -47.17
CA ILE A 213 -4.26 -10.40 -46.36
C ILE A 213 -5.34 -9.64 -47.13
N SER A 214 -5.16 -9.38 -48.44
CA SER A 214 -6.19 -8.73 -49.28
C SER A 214 -7.44 -9.59 -49.48
N THR A 215 -7.33 -10.91 -49.25
CA THR A 215 -8.45 -11.85 -49.25
C THR A 215 -9.13 -12.00 -47.89
N LEU A 216 -8.58 -11.42 -46.81
CA LEU A 216 -9.35 -11.26 -45.57
C LEU A 216 -10.45 -10.24 -45.89
N PRO A 217 -11.72 -10.63 -45.86
CA PRO A 217 -12.79 -9.81 -46.38
C PRO A 217 -12.85 -8.48 -45.63
N GLU A 218 -13.32 -7.42 -46.31
CA GLU A 218 -13.84 -6.18 -45.68
C GLU A 218 -15.09 -6.44 -44.80
N CYS A 219 -15.22 -7.64 -44.25
CA CYS A 219 -16.32 -8.09 -43.44
C CYS A 219 -15.94 -8.02 -41.97
N SER A 220 -16.86 -7.47 -41.18
CA SER A 220 -17.30 -7.89 -39.85
C SER A 220 -16.24 -8.51 -38.93
N PRO A 221 -16.09 -7.98 -37.69
CA PRO A 221 -14.92 -8.16 -36.84
C PRO A 221 -14.49 -9.63 -36.79
N PRO A 222 -13.25 -9.96 -37.21
CA PRO A 222 -12.76 -11.33 -37.14
C PRO A 222 -12.85 -11.77 -35.69
N GLU A 223 -13.38 -12.96 -35.45
CA GLU A 223 -13.30 -13.63 -34.15
C GLU A 223 -11.83 -13.57 -33.70
N GLY A 224 -11.53 -12.75 -32.68
CA GLY A 224 -10.16 -12.31 -32.34
C GLY A 224 -9.14 -13.43 -32.15
N ARG A 225 -9.61 -14.66 -31.90
CA ARG A 225 -8.79 -15.88 -31.86
C ARG A 225 -7.98 -16.12 -33.14
N ALA A 226 -8.56 -15.89 -34.33
CA ALA A 226 -7.85 -16.15 -35.58
C ALA A 226 -6.70 -15.15 -35.80
N ALA A 227 -6.91 -13.87 -35.45
CA ALA A 227 -5.87 -12.85 -35.55
C ALA A 227 -4.73 -13.11 -34.55
N VAL A 228 -5.05 -13.49 -33.31
CA VAL A 228 -4.05 -13.84 -32.28
C VAL A 228 -3.23 -15.07 -32.69
N GLU A 229 -3.86 -16.12 -33.22
CA GLU A 229 -3.16 -17.33 -33.67
C GLU A 229 -2.21 -17.05 -34.84
N VAL A 230 -2.65 -16.24 -35.81
CA VAL A 230 -1.82 -15.79 -36.93
C VAL A 230 -0.65 -14.93 -36.42
N LEU A 231 -0.91 -13.94 -35.56
CA LEU A 231 0.14 -13.11 -34.99
C LEU A 231 1.12 -13.93 -34.13
N ASN A 232 0.66 -14.97 -33.44
CA ASN A 232 1.54 -15.81 -32.62
C ASN A 232 2.40 -16.79 -33.43
N THR A 233 1.98 -17.14 -34.64
CA THR A 233 2.69 -18.11 -35.51
C THR A 233 3.68 -17.46 -36.48
N ILE A 234 3.55 -16.15 -36.77
CA ILE A 234 4.45 -15.43 -37.68
C ILE A 234 5.79 -15.08 -36.99
N PRO A 235 6.96 -15.33 -37.63
CA PRO A 235 8.27 -14.90 -37.12
C PRO A 235 8.39 -13.38 -36.94
N ALA A 236 9.20 -12.94 -35.97
CA ALA A 236 9.37 -11.51 -35.66
C ALA A 236 9.87 -10.65 -36.84
N THR A 237 10.74 -11.22 -37.68
CA THR A 237 11.24 -10.58 -38.91
C THR A 237 10.13 -10.35 -39.94
N THR A 238 9.15 -11.25 -40.01
CA THR A 238 7.99 -11.13 -40.89
C THR A 238 6.97 -10.12 -40.31
N LYS A 239 6.79 -10.05 -38.99
CA LYS A 239 5.95 -9.02 -38.32
C LYS A 239 6.45 -7.59 -38.57
N ALA A 240 7.76 -7.40 -38.70
CA ALA A 240 8.37 -6.11 -39.01
C ALA A 240 8.10 -5.61 -40.44
N ILE A 241 7.62 -6.48 -41.35
CA ILE A 241 7.39 -6.15 -42.77
C ILE A 241 5.89 -6.17 -43.12
N MET A 242 5.07 -6.92 -42.37
CA MET A 242 3.78 -7.43 -42.85
C MET A 242 2.51 -6.68 -42.37
N LEU A 243 2.58 -5.85 -41.32
CA LEU A 243 1.38 -5.24 -40.71
C LEU A 243 1.21 -3.74 -41.00
N ARG A 244 2.14 -3.14 -41.75
CA ARG A 244 2.10 -1.73 -42.15
C ARG A 244 0.84 -1.44 -42.97
N SER A 245 0.07 -0.44 -42.54
CA SER A 245 -1.16 0.01 -43.22
C SER A 245 -2.33 -0.99 -43.28
N CYS A 246 -2.33 -2.04 -42.44
CA CYS A 246 -3.50 -2.92 -42.26
C CYS A 246 -4.61 -2.26 -41.41
N THR A 247 -5.83 -2.81 -41.43
CA THR A 247 -6.92 -2.41 -40.53
C THR A 247 -7.30 -3.56 -39.60
N PHE A 248 -7.11 -3.35 -38.29
CA PHE A 248 -7.52 -4.23 -37.20
C PHE A 248 -8.56 -3.53 -36.29
N CYS A 249 -9.42 -2.72 -36.91
CA CYS A 249 -10.49 -2.04 -36.20
C CYS A 249 -11.39 -3.07 -35.49
N MET A 250 -11.71 -2.83 -34.22
CA MET A 250 -12.51 -3.73 -33.36
C MET A 250 -11.89 -5.12 -33.11
N ALA A 251 -10.60 -5.32 -33.40
CA ALA A 251 -9.94 -6.61 -33.19
C ALA A 251 -9.73 -6.89 -31.69
N ASP A 252 -9.99 -8.13 -31.28
CA ASP A 252 -9.60 -8.64 -29.96
C ASP A 252 -8.24 -9.34 -30.09
N LEU A 253 -7.20 -8.64 -29.64
CA LEU A 253 -5.79 -9.03 -29.73
C LEU A 253 -5.21 -9.37 -28.35
N ARG A 254 -6.06 -9.77 -27.39
CA ARG A 254 -5.61 -10.20 -26.08
C ARG A 254 -4.61 -11.34 -26.18
N SER A 255 -3.51 -11.22 -25.46
CA SER A 255 -2.38 -12.16 -25.51
C SER A 255 -1.72 -12.30 -26.89
N ALA A 256 -1.92 -11.36 -27.82
CA ALA A 256 -1.20 -11.36 -29.09
C ALA A 256 0.28 -10.99 -28.88
N ASN A 257 1.20 -11.78 -29.42
CA ASN A 257 2.62 -11.45 -29.40
C ASN A 257 2.93 -10.42 -30.49
N LEU A 258 3.02 -9.14 -30.10
CA LEU A 258 3.38 -8.03 -31.00
C LEU A 258 4.86 -7.64 -30.90
N LYS A 259 5.74 -8.48 -30.34
CA LYS A 259 7.15 -8.14 -30.18
C LYS A 259 7.79 -7.81 -31.54
N ASN A 260 8.41 -6.63 -31.63
CA ASN A 260 9.10 -6.11 -32.83
C ASN A 260 8.18 -5.90 -34.05
N ALA A 261 6.88 -5.73 -33.83
CA ALA A 261 5.94 -5.51 -34.92
C ALA A 261 6.06 -4.10 -35.53
N ASN A 262 5.97 -4.01 -36.87
CA ASN A 262 5.79 -2.75 -37.57
C ASN A 262 4.31 -2.53 -37.87
N LEU A 263 3.72 -1.61 -37.12
CA LEU A 263 2.33 -1.17 -37.11
C LEU A 263 2.21 0.28 -37.62
N ASP A 264 3.18 0.76 -38.41
CA ASP A 264 3.13 2.12 -38.96
C ASP A 264 1.87 2.32 -39.80
N ASN A 265 1.18 3.45 -39.56
CA ASN A 265 -0.06 3.85 -40.24
C ASN A 265 -1.20 2.80 -40.15
N ILE A 266 -1.15 1.88 -39.18
CA ILE A 266 -2.21 0.90 -38.96
C ILE A 266 -3.45 1.57 -38.36
N ASN A 267 -4.63 1.00 -38.61
CA ASN A 267 -5.85 1.38 -37.89
C ASN A 267 -6.27 0.28 -36.90
N LEU A 268 -6.08 0.54 -35.62
CA LEU A 268 -6.43 -0.29 -34.47
C LEU A 268 -7.59 0.29 -33.66
N SER A 269 -8.39 1.20 -34.23
CA SER A 269 -9.50 1.82 -33.49
C SER A 269 -10.43 0.77 -32.88
N HIS A 270 -10.86 0.96 -31.63
CA HIS A 270 -11.71 0.03 -30.89
C HIS A 270 -11.10 -1.37 -30.63
N SER A 271 -9.80 -1.57 -30.84
CA SER A 271 -9.15 -2.85 -30.57
C SER A 271 -8.88 -3.04 -29.07
N ASN A 272 -8.82 -4.29 -28.61
CA ASN A 272 -8.38 -4.62 -27.26
C ASN A 272 -7.04 -5.38 -27.28
N ILE A 273 -6.03 -4.82 -26.61
CA ILE A 273 -4.74 -5.44 -26.36
C ILE A 273 -4.53 -5.48 -24.84
N GLU A 274 -4.57 -6.67 -24.26
CA GLU A 274 -4.36 -6.90 -22.84
C GLU A 274 -3.54 -8.17 -22.65
N HIS A 275 -2.64 -8.13 -21.67
CA HIS A 275 -1.88 -9.29 -21.21
C HIS A 275 -2.15 -9.56 -19.72
N HIS A 276 -2.31 -10.82 -19.35
CA HIS A 276 -2.63 -11.25 -17.98
C HIS A 276 -1.42 -11.80 -17.20
N GLU A 277 -0.26 -11.92 -17.84
CA GLU A 277 0.99 -12.43 -17.25
C GLU A 277 2.11 -11.42 -17.53
N ASN A 278 3.15 -11.38 -16.67
CA ASN A 278 4.39 -10.59 -16.78
C ASN A 278 4.47 -9.64 -17.99
N LEU A 279 4.47 -8.31 -17.77
CA LEU A 279 4.50 -7.26 -18.80
C LEU A 279 5.40 -7.67 -20.00
N PRO A 280 4.84 -8.19 -21.09
CA PRO A 280 5.66 -8.61 -22.22
C PRO A 280 6.29 -7.36 -22.83
N GLN A 281 7.61 -7.39 -23.03
CA GLN A 281 8.31 -6.26 -23.64
C GLN A 281 8.12 -6.27 -25.15
N HIS A 282 7.49 -5.22 -25.65
CA HIS A 282 7.28 -4.94 -27.05
C HIS A 282 8.08 -3.70 -27.47
N HIS A 283 8.85 -3.86 -28.54
CA HIS A 283 9.40 -2.73 -29.30
C HIS A 283 8.49 -2.55 -30.52
N LEU A 284 7.58 -1.59 -30.48
CA LEU A 284 6.60 -1.34 -31.54
C LEU A 284 7.05 -0.17 -32.41
N GLN A 285 6.84 -0.29 -33.73
CA GLN A 285 6.89 0.86 -34.64
C GLN A 285 5.45 1.18 -35.03
N CYS A 286 4.91 2.29 -34.56
CA CYS A 286 3.51 2.68 -34.63
C CYS A 286 3.37 4.11 -35.20
N SER A 287 4.32 4.58 -36.00
CA SER A 287 4.32 5.95 -36.50
C SER A 287 3.09 6.20 -37.38
N GLY A 288 2.35 7.28 -37.11
CA GLY A 288 1.13 7.65 -37.83
C GLY A 288 -0.07 6.70 -37.65
N SER A 289 0.01 5.72 -36.74
CA SER A 289 -1.08 4.77 -36.47
C SER A 289 -2.32 5.43 -35.83
N THR A 290 -3.48 4.76 -35.89
CA THR A 290 -4.74 5.24 -35.27
C THR A 290 -5.29 4.21 -34.29
N TRP A 291 -5.53 4.62 -33.05
CA TRP A 291 -5.93 3.79 -31.90
C TRP A 291 -7.13 4.40 -31.16
N LYS A 292 -8.06 4.99 -31.92
CA LYS A 292 -9.18 5.71 -31.31
C LYS A 292 -10.07 4.75 -30.51
N ASN A 293 -10.40 5.08 -29.26
CA ASN A 293 -11.22 4.25 -28.37
C ASN A 293 -10.67 2.82 -28.17
N SER A 294 -9.36 2.64 -28.27
CA SER A 294 -8.72 1.33 -28.11
C SER A 294 -8.28 1.13 -26.65
N THR A 295 -8.04 -0.13 -26.29
CA THR A 295 -7.58 -0.50 -24.95
C THR A 295 -6.21 -1.17 -25.06
N LEU A 296 -5.24 -0.65 -24.31
CA LEU A 296 -3.90 -1.21 -24.16
C LEU A 296 -3.56 -1.30 -22.67
N LEU A 297 -3.61 -2.51 -22.10
CA LEU A 297 -3.48 -2.75 -20.67
C LEU A 297 -2.37 -3.75 -20.37
N ASN A 298 -1.70 -3.54 -19.22
CA ASN A 298 -0.75 -4.49 -18.65
C ASN A 298 0.34 -4.96 -19.64
N THR A 299 0.93 -4.02 -20.37
CA THR A 299 1.98 -4.29 -21.36
C THR A 299 3.19 -3.38 -21.17
N SER A 300 4.34 -3.80 -21.70
CA SER A 300 5.51 -2.93 -21.81
C SER A 300 5.75 -2.58 -23.27
N ILE A 301 5.67 -1.30 -23.60
CA ILE A 301 5.95 -0.75 -24.93
C ILE A 301 7.21 0.12 -24.93
N ASN A 302 8.12 -0.14 -23.98
CA ASN A 302 9.36 0.62 -23.83
C ASN A 302 10.12 0.76 -25.16
N ASP A 303 10.77 1.89 -25.39
CA ASP A 303 11.60 2.14 -26.58
C ASP A 303 10.83 2.04 -27.93
N SER A 304 9.50 2.12 -27.91
CA SER A 304 8.64 2.12 -29.12
C SER A 304 8.56 3.50 -29.79
N ASP A 305 8.08 3.53 -31.03
CA ASP A 305 7.81 4.78 -31.76
C ASP A 305 6.31 4.93 -32.05
N PHE A 306 5.67 5.93 -31.45
CA PHE A 306 4.27 6.34 -31.67
C PHE A 306 4.20 7.76 -32.26
N SER A 307 5.27 8.23 -32.92
CA SER A 307 5.30 9.56 -33.52
C SER A 307 4.13 9.80 -34.47
N GLY A 308 3.43 10.92 -34.32
CA GLY A 308 2.26 11.27 -35.12
C GLY A 308 1.03 10.35 -34.95
N ALA A 309 1.04 9.41 -34.01
CA ALA A 309 -0.07 8.50 -33.78
C ALA A 309 -1.32 9.22 -33.24
N LYS A 310 -2.50 8.72 -33.58
CA LYS A 310 -3.81 9.20 -33.10
C LYS A 310 -4.35 8.25 -32.03
N LEU A 311 -4.09 8.56 -30.78
CA LEU A 311 -4.43 7.82 -29.57
C LEU A 311 -5.63 8.49 -28.84
N ILE A 312 -6.63 8.94 -29.59
CA ILE A 312 -7.77 9.71 -29.04
C ILE A 312 -8.68 8.78 -28.23
N ASP A 313 -9.02 9.17 -27.00
CA ASP A 313 -9.85 8.40 -26.06
C ASP A 313 -9.30 6.98 -25.83
N ILE A 314 -7.97 6.80 -25.88
CA ILE A 314 -7.33 5.51 -25.63
C ILE A 314 -7.32 5.20 -24.12
N GLU A 315 -7.48 3.93 -23.77
CA GLU A 315 -7.28 3.43 -22.41
C GLU A 315 -5.87 2.83 -22.29
N LEU A 316 -4.93 3.60 -21.74
CA LEU A 316 -3.57 3.18 -21.37
C LEU A 316 -3.49 3.07 -19.85
N CYS A 317 -3.71 1.87 -19.30
CA CYS A 317 -3.65 1.68 -17.85
C CYS A 317 -2.68 0.58 -17.43
N SER A 318 -1.85 0.89 -16.43
CA SER A 318 -0.83 -0.02 -15.89
C SER A 318 0.16 -0.51 -16.96
N ILE A 319 0.60 0.39 -17.84
CA ILE A 319 1.59 0.10 -18.89
C ILE A 319 2.97 0.70 -18.57
N ASP A 320 4.03 -0.01 -18.96
CA ASP A 320 5.40 0.52 -18.94
C ASP A 320 5.71 1.10 -20.33
N SER A 321 5.91 2.41 -20.38
CA SER A 321 5.98 3.22 -21.60
C SER A 321 7.20 4.13 -21.54
N GLN A 322 8.33 3.59 -21.10
CA GLN A 322 9.58 4.32 -20.92
C GLN A 322 10.30 4.55 -22.25
N ARG A 323 10.89 5.74 -22.40
CA ARG A 323 11.70 6.10 -23.58
C ARG A 323 10.96 5.91 -24.92
N VAL A 324 9.65 6.08 -24.91
CA VAL A 324 8.81 5.99 -26.11
C VAL A 324 8.78 7.33 -26.81
N ASN A 325 8.80 7.31 -28.15
CA ASN A 325 8.62 8.52 -28.95
C ASN A 325 7.12 8.77 -29.22
N TYR A 326 6.55 9.79 -28.58
CA TYR A 326 5.20 10.31 -28.81
C TYR A 326 5.20 11.68 -29.52
N THR A 327 6.30 12.04 -30.21
CA THR A 327 6.41 13.33 -30.91
C THR A 327 5.24 13.53 -31.87
N ASP A 328 4.60 14.70 -31.83
CA ASP A 328 3.43 15.06 -32.66
C ASP A 328 2.19 14.13 -32.49
N ALA A 329 2.16 13.25 -31.47
CA ALA A 329 1.04 12.34 -31.23
C ALA A 329 -0.19 13.08 -30.65
N LYS A 330 -1.39 12.52 -30.87
CA LYS A 330 -2.66 13.04 -30.35
C LYS A 330 -3.25 12.08 -29.33
N LEU A 331 -3.20 12.43 -28.05
CA LEU A 331 -3.69 11.67 -26.90
C LEU A 331 -4.88 12.37 -26.22
N THR A 332 -5.66 13.16 -26.96
CA THR A 332 -6.82 13.86 -26.42
C THR A 332 -7.80 12.87 -25.78
N GLY A 333 -8.23 13.11 -24.54
CA GLY A 333 -9.17 12.23 -23.84
C GLY A 333 -8.58 10.93 -23.30
N ALA A 334 -7.27 10.71 -23.43
CA ALA A 334 -6.65 9.46 -23.03
C ALA A 334 -6.71 9.23 -21.50
N ASN A 335 -7.03 8.02 -21.10
CA ASN A 335 -6.82 7.55 -19.75
C ASN A 335 -5.40 7.00 -19.62
N LEU A 336 -4.57 7.64 -18.80
CA LEU A 336 -3.16 7.31 -18.63
C LEU A 336 -2.85 6.82 -17.21
N ASP A 337 -3.85 6.36 -16.47
CA ASP A 337 -3.67 5.95 -15.07
C ASP A 337 -2.61 4.84 -14.93
N ARG A 338 -1.71 4.98 -13.94
CA ARG A 338 -0.64 4.01 -13.63
C ARG A 338 0.35 3.77 -14.76
N VAL A 339 0.54 4.75 -15.64
CA VAL A 339 1.51 4.65 -16.73
C VAL A 339 2.88 5.18 -16.32
N ASN A 340 3.92 4.44 -16.68
CA ASN A 340 5.29 4.91 -16.54
C ASN A 340 5.80 5.48 -17.87
N PHE A 341 5.86 6.81 -17.99
CA PHE A 341 6.39 7.51 -19.16
C PHE A 341 7.86 7.92 -19.00
N SER A 342 8.59 7.35 -18.05
CA SER A 342 9.94 7.84 -17.75
C SER A 342 10.86 7.89 -18.97
N GLY A 343 11.41 9.08 -19.26
CA GLY A 343 12.30 9.31 -20.40
C GLY A 343 11.63 9.41 -21.78
N SER A 344 10.30 9.42 -21.87
CA SER A 344 9.57 9.47 -23.14
C SER A 344 9.50 10.90 -23.73
N ASP A 345 9.40 10.99 -25.06
CA ASP A 345 9.34 12.25 -25.79
C ASP A 345 7.92 12.57 -26.25
N PHE A 346 7.29 13.59 -25.67
CA PHE A 346 5.97 14.09 -26.02
C PHE A 346 6.04 15.44 -26.75
N SER A 347 7.19 15.78 -27.36
CA SER A 347 7.38 17.06 -28.04
C SER A 347 6.26 17.32 -29.06
N ARG A 348 5.59 18.48 -28.93
CA ARG A 348 4.45 18.91 -29.77
C ARG A 348 3.24 17.97 -29.75
N ALA A 349 3.14 17.07 -28.79
CA ALA A 349 1.96 16.22 -28.62
C ALA A 349 0.76 17.00 -28.07
N ASP A 350 -0.44 16.44 -28.25
CA ASP A 350 -1.69 16.92 -27.65
C ASP A 350 -2.16 15.94 -26.57
N LEU A 351 -1.97 16.33 -25.30
CA LEU A 351 -2.39 15.66 -24.08
C LEU A 351 -3.58 16.40 -23.42
N SER A 352 -4.51 16.92 -24.23
CA SER A 352 -5.69 17.60 -23.71
C SER A 352 -6.73 16.63 -23.12
N SER A 353 -7.38 17.02 -22.02
CA SER A 353 -8.43 16.23 -21.36
C SER A 353 -7.99 14.82 -20.94
N ILE A 354 -6.77 14.67 -20.42
CA ILE A 354 -6.24 13.37 -19.96
C ILE A 354 -6.64 13.05 -18.52
N ARG A 355 -6.54 11.76 -18.17
CA ARG A 355 -6.60 11.26 -16.79
C ARG A 355 -5.21 10.74 -16.39
N ILE A 356 -4.69 11.19 -15.25
CA ILE A 356 -3.32 10.90 -14.82
C ILE A 356 -3.22 10.65 -13.31
N ASN A 357 -3.79 9.55 -12.85
CA ASN A 357 -3.56 9.08 -11.50
C ASN A 357 -2.42 8.04 -11.48
N HIS A 358 -1.46 8.16 -10.55
CA HIS A 358 -0.30 7.27 -10.42
C HIS A 358 0.64 7.23 -11.65
N VAL A 359 0.84 8.36 -12.34
CA VAL A 359 1.66 8.44 -13.56
C VAL A 359 3.08 8.91 -13.26
N ASN A 360 4.08 8.36 -13.95
CA ASN A 360 5.46 8.82 -13.84
C ASN A 360 5.92 9.56 -15.12
N PHE A 361 6.07 10.89 -15.02
CA PHE A 361 6.59 11.75 -16.07
C PHE A 361 8.10 12.08 -15.92
N SER A 362 8.83 11.37 -15.06
CA SER A 362 10.25 11.66 -14.82
C SER A 362 11.05 11.66 -16.11
N ASN A 363 11.87 12.68 -16.33
CA ASN A 363 12.71 12.83 -17.54
C ASN A 363 11.94 12.85 -18.87
N THR A 364 10.63 13.09 -18.87
CA THR A 364 9.87 13.28 -20.11
C THR A 364 10.21 14.60 -20.78
N ASP A 365 10.10 14.65 -22.11
CA ASP A 365 10.12 15.90 -22.87
C ASP A 365 8.70 16.34 -23.21
N LEU A 366 8.28 17.49 -22.69
CA LEU A 366 6.97 18.10 -22.93
C LEU A 366 7.10 19.40 -23.76
N THR A 367 8.17 19.56 -24.53
CA THR A 367 8.43 20.78 -25.31
C THR A 367 7.33 21.02 -26.34
N GLY A 368 6.61 22.13 -26.20
CA GLY A 368 5.51 22.49 -27.11
C GLY A 368 4.26 21.62 -26.98
N THR A 369 4.16 20.80 -25.94
CA THR A 369 3.01 19.94 -25.67
C THR A 369 1.84 20.76 -25.13
N THR A 370 0.63 20.50 -25.62
CA THR A 370 -0.61 20.99 -25.00
C THR A 370 -1.09 19.95 -23.98
N ILE A 371 -1.37 20.35 -22.74
CA ILE A 371 -1.74 19.40 -21.67
C ILE A 371 -2.84 19.97 -20.77
N SER A 372 -3.88 19.18 -20.48
CA SER A 372 -4.95 19.55 -19.54
C SER A 372 -5.66 18.32 -18.98
N LEU A 373 -6.19 18.43 -17.76
CA LEU A 373 -6.98 17.35 -17.14
C LEU A 373 -8.40 17.31 -17.70
N ALA A 374 -8.98 16.12 -17.77
CA ALA A 374 -10.37 15.95 -18.14
C ALA A 374 -11.30 16.62 -17.09
N PRO A 375 -12.33 17.39 -17.49
CA PRO A 375 -13.23 18.06 -16.54
C PRO A 375 -14.00 17.08 -15.62
N ASP A 376 -14.44 15.96 -16.17
CA ASP A 376 -15.13 14.88 -15.44
C ASP A 376 -14.18 14.15 -14.46
N PHE A 377 -12.91 14.00 -14.84
CA PHE A 377 -11.88 13.50 -13.92
C PHE A 377 -11.65 14.45 -12.75
N LEU A 378 -11.63 15.77 -13.00
CA LEU A 378 -11.53 16.75 -11.92
C LEU A 378 -12.73 16.70 -10.97
N ASP A 379 -13.94 16.51 -11.48
CA ASP A 379 -15.13 16.32 -10.65
C ASP A 379 -15.05 15.02 -9.82
N GLU A 380 -14.47 13.96 -10.39
CA GLU A 380 -14.16 12.72 -9.68
C GLU A 380 -13.11 12.93 -8.57
N VAL A 381 -12.05 13.70 -8.82
CA VAL A 381 -11.03 14.04 -7.83
C VAL A 381 -11.66 14.75 -6.63
N VAL A 382 -12.61 15.66 -6.84
CA VAL A 382 -13.33 16.31 -5.75
C VAL A 382 -14.21 15.32 -4.98
N ARG A 383 -14.92 14.43 -5.69
CA ARG A 383 -15.82 13.43 -5.09
C ARG A 383 -15.06 12.37 -4.28
N GLU A 384 -13.85 12.00 -4.70
CA GLU A 384 -12.99 10.98 -4.09
C GLU A 384 -11.64 11.55 -3.69
N ILE A 385 -11.65 12.73 -3.04
CA ILE A 385 -10.43 13.51 -2.74
C ILE A 385 -9.37 12.74 -1.96
N ASP A 386 -9.78 11.89 -1.03
CA ASP A 386 -8.84 11.06 -0.27
C ASP A 386 -8.11 10.07 -1.18
N HIS A 387 -8.80 9.46 -2.14
CA HIS A 387 -8.20 8.51 -3.07
C HIS A 387 -7.18 9.15 -4.02
N HIS A 388 -7.48 10.36 -4.52
CA HIS A 388 -6.67 11.01 -5.55
C HIS A 388 -5.55 11.92 -4.99
N ILE A 389 -5.76 12.53 -3.82
CA ILE A 389 -4.87 13.56 -3.27
C ILE A 389 -4.02 13.06 -2.09
N ASN A 390 -4.56 12.19 -1.22
CA ASN A 390 -3.92 11.79 0.04
C ASN A 390 -2.84 10.70 -0.14
N HIS A 391 -1.78 11.03 -0.88
CA HIS A 391 -0.67 10.11 -1.12
C HIS A 391 0.05 9.67 0.16
N LEU A 392 -0.02 10.46 1.24
CA LEU A 392 0.59 10.11 2.53
C LEU A 392 -0.08 8.90 3.19
N SER A 393 -1.37 8.66 2.88
CA SER A 393 -2.12 7.50 3.39
C SER A 393 -2.20 6.34 2.38
N HIS A 394 -1.94 6.61 1.09
CA HIS A 394 -2.10 5.65 -0.02
C HIS A 394 -0.76 5.28 -0.67
N TYR A 395 0.21 4.80 0.13
CA TYR A 395 1.49 4.25 -0.33
C TYR A 395 2.38 5.21 -1.16
N ASN A 396 2.26 6.53 -0.95
CA ASN A 396 3.04 7.54 -1.65
C ASN A 396 2.84 7.51 -3.18
N GLU A 397 1.58 7.36 -3.60
CA GLU A 397 1.17 7.48 -4.98
C GLU A 397 -0.10 8.32 -5.08
N GLY A 398 -0.33 8.98 -6.23
CA GLY A 398 -1.55 9.77 -6.46
C GLY A 398 -1.36 10.87 -7.51
N LEU A 399 -2.42 11.65 -7.74
CA LEU A 399 -2.46 12.71 -8.75
C LEU A 399 -1.40 13.79 -8.49
N LEU A 400 -1.24 14.23 -7.25
CA LEU A 400 -0.26 15.27 -6.91
C LEU A 400 1.17 14.84 -7.26
N LEU A 401 1.54 13.60 -6.96
CA LEU A 401 2.87 13.07 -7.26
C LEU A 401 3.05 12.83 -8.76
N SER A 402 1.97 12.49 -9.46
CA SER A 402 1.97 12.36 -10.92
C SER A 402 2.34 13.68 -11.58
N ILE A 403 1.65 14.76 -11.19
CA ILE A 403 1.96 16.12 -11.65
C ILE A 403 3.38 16.52 -11.24
N ASN A 404 3.78 16.25 -9.99
CA ASN A 404 5.08 16.68 -9.48
C ASN A 404 6.28 15.89 -10.06
N SER A 405 6.03 14.74 -10.70
CA SER A 405 7.07 13.99 -11.42
C SER A 405 7.52 14.66 -12.73
N ILE A 406 6.78 15.67 -13.21
CA ILE A 406 7.17 16.47 -14.38
C ILE A 406 8.42 17.28 -14.05
N ASN A 407 9.41 17.21 -14.95
CA ASN A 407 10.70 17.88 -14.77
C ASN A 407 10.54 19.42 -14.63
N PRO A 408 11.30 20.08 -13.75
CA PRO A 408 11.25 21.54 -13.57
C PRO A 408 11.45 22.36 -14.85
N ARG A 409 12.12 21.84 -15.89
CA ARG A 409 12.22 22.52 -17.20
C ARG A 409 10.88 22.74 -17.90
N HIS A 410 9.86 21.99 -17.51
CA HIS A 410 8.48 22.07 -17.99
C HIS A 410 7.53 22.59 -16.89
N GLU A 411 8.01 23.57 -16.10
CA GLU A 411 7.23 24.14 -14.98
C GLU A 411 5.89 24.74 -15.43
N GLU A 412 5.79 25.26 -16.65
CA GLU A 412 4.55 25.80 -17.21
C GLU A 412 3.45 24.72 -17.29
N GLN A 413 3.77 23.57 -17.90
CA GLN A 413 2.86 22.43 -18.01
C GLN A 413 2.47 21.87 -16.65
N ARG A 414 3.46 21.70 -15.76
CA ARG A 414 3.25 21.21 -14.39
C ARG A 414 2.33 22.14 -13.60
N ASN A 415 2.58 23.44 -13.64
CA ASN A 415 1.79 24.43 -12.91
C ASN A 415 0.38 24.55 -13.48
N ALA A 416 0.19 24.46 -14.80
CA ALA A 416 -1.13 24.48 -15.41
C ALA A 416 -2.01 23.30 -14.97
N LEU A 417 -1.42 22.09 -14.88
CA LEU A 417 -2.10 20.92 -14.33
C LEU A 417 -2.47 21.11 -12.86
N MET A 418 -1.50 21.52 -12.03
CA MET A 418 -1.73 21.75 -10.60
C MET A 418 -2.80 22.83 -10.38
N ARG A 419 -2.75 23.93 -11.14
CA ARG A 419 -3.74 25.01 -11.10
C ARG A 419 -5.15 24.48 -11.36
N SER A 420 -5.33 23.61 -12.35
CA SER A 420 -6.63 23.03 -12.68
C SER A 420 -7.19 22.19 -11.52
N VAL A 421 -6.32 21.49 -10.79
CA VAL A 421 -6.69 20.77 -9.56
C VAL A 421 -7.09 21.78 -8.47
N ILE A 422 -6.26 22.78 -8.21
CA ILE A 422 -6.52 23.79 -7.16
C ILE A 422 -7.81 24.57 -7.42
N GLU A 423 -8.08 24.99 -8.66
CA GLU A 423 -9.31 25.70 -9.03
C GLU A 423 -10.58 24.91 -8.68
N ARG A 424 -10.50 23.57 -8.75
CA ARG A 424 -11.60 22.67 -8.39
C ARG A 424 -11.73 22.43 -6.90
N LEU A 425 -10.64 22.57 -6.16
CA LEU A 425 -10.60 22.45 -4.70
C LEU A 425 -10.97 23.76 -3.98
N LEU A 426 -10.79 24.92 -4.62
CA LEU A 426 -11.09 26.23 -4.03
C LEU A 426 -12.46 26.33 -3.34
N PRO A 427 -13.58 25.79 -3.89
CA PRO A 427 -14.89 25.90 -3.25
C PRO A 427 -15.05 25.08 -1.96
N LEU A 428 -14.14 24.17 -1.65
CA LEU A 428 -14.21 23.27 -0.48
C LEU A 428 -13.63 23.91 0.80
N GLU A 429 -13.66 25.24 0.92
CA GLU A 429 -13.07 25.98 2.04
C GLU A 429 -13.43 25.36 3.41
N GLY A 430 -12.43 24.86 4.13
CA GLY A 430 -12.60 24.21 5.43
C GLY A 430 -13.01 22.73 5.41
N ASP A 431 -13.64 22.25 4.33
CA ASP A 431 -14.14 20.87 4.18
C ASP A 431 -13.08 19.88 3.66
N LEU A 432 -11.92 20.37 3.21
CA LEU A 432 -10.80 19.51 2.78
C LEU A 432 -10.40 18.53 3.91
N PRO A 433 -10.36 17.20 3.68
CA PRO A 433 -9.92 16.26 4.70
C PRO A 433 -8.49 16.52 5.15
N VAL A 434 -8.19 16.31 6.44
CA VAL A 434 -6.86 16.58 7.04
C VAL A 434 -5.74 15.85 6.29
N GLY A 435 -5.95 14.59 5.93
CA GLY A 435 -4.97 13.81 5.14
C GLY A 435 -4.68 14.44 3.78
N SER A 436 -5.72 14.85 3.04
CA SER A 436 -5.58 15.54 1.76
C SER A 436 -4.90 16.91 1.90
N ARG A 437 -5.19 17.69 2.97
CA ARG A 437 -4.47 18.95 3.25
C ARG A 437 -3.00 18.70 3.51
N ASN A 438 -2.65 17.69 4.30
CA ASN A 438 -1.25 17.36 4.58
C ASN A 438 -0.50 16.95 3.30
N SER A 439 -1.14 16.16 2.43
CA SER A 439 -0.57 15.83 1.12
C SER A 439 -0.44 17.03 0.19
N LEU A 440 -1.38 17.97 0.20
CA LEU A 440 -1.23 19.23 -0.55
C LEU A 440 -0.05 20.04 -0.01
N ALA A 441 0.10 20.15 1.31
CA ALA A 441 1.24 20.83 1.93
C ALA A 441 2.58 20.17 1.57
N ASP A 442 2.63 18.84 1.59
CA ASP A 442 3.85 18.07 1.26
C ASP A 442 4.38 18.39 -0.15
N VAL A 443 3.50 18.64 -1.12
CA VAL A 443 3.88 18.96 -2.50
C VAL A 443 4.05 20.46 -2.71
N LEU A 444 3.05 21.25 -2.32
CA LEU A 444 2.99 22.68 -2.66
C LEU A 444 4.00 23.53 -1.88
N LEU A 445 4.40 23.12 -0.68
CA LEU A 445 5.40 23.84 0.12
C LEU A 445 6.85 23.40 -0.17
N LYS A 446 7.05 22.31 -0.92
CA LYS A 446 8.40 21.84 -1.33
C LYS A 446 8.85 22.33 -2.69
N GLU A 447 7.91 22.70 -3.57
CA GLU A 447 8.20 23.06 -4.95
C GLU A 447 7.92 24.56 -5.18
N PRO A 448 8.97 25.43 -5.18
CA PRO A 448 8.81 26.88 -5.20
C PRO A 448 8.08 27.40 -6.45
N SER A 449 8.18 26.69 -7.57
CA SER A 449 7.57 27.13 -8.83
C SER A 449 6.05 27.26 -8.76
N TYR A 450 5.35 26.51 -7.89
CA TYR A 450 3.90 26.63 -7.73
C TYR A 450 3.48 28.00 -7.20
N THR A 451 4.33 28.66 -6.39
CA THR A 451 4.03 30.00 -5.86
C THR A 451 4.12 31.12 -6.90
N LYS A 452 4.66 30.83 -8.10
CA LYS A 452 4.63 31.76 -9.24
C LYS A 452 3.23 31.90 -9.84
N ASP A 453 2.37 30.87 -9.68
CA ASP A 453 0.98 30.95 -10.12
C ASP A 453 0.12 31.65 -9.04
N PRO A 454 -0.57 32.75 -9.37
CA PRO A 454 -1.31 33.53 -8.39
C PRO A 454 -2.50 32.79 -7.76
N VAL A 455 -3.11 31.84 -8.47
CA VAL A 455 -4.23 31.06 -7.94
C VAL A 455 -3.72 30.04 -6.93
N ILE A 456 -2.64 29.34 -7.27
CA ILE A 456 -2.03 28.38 -6.36
C ILE A 456 -1.45 29.09 -5.13
N ALA A 457 -0.74 30.20 -5.32
CA ALA A 457 -0.21 31.00 -4.22
C ALA A 457 -1.31 31.48 -3.26
N ARG A 458 -2.44 31.97 -3.80
CA ARG A 458 -3.58 32.39 -2.98
C ARG A 458 -4.16 31.23 -2.18
N PHE A 459 -4.37 30.07 -2.82
CA PHE A 459 -4.86 28.87 -2.14
C PHE A 459 -3.93 28.45 -0.99
N ILE A 460 -2.61 28.43 -1.25
CA ILE A 460 -1.62 28.12 -0.22
C ILE A 460 -1.76 29.10 0.96
N GLN A 461 -1.78 30.40 0.68
CA GLN A 461 -1.83 31.43 1.72
C GLN A 461 -3.11 31.40 2.57
N THR A 462 -4.27 31.17 1.95
CA THR A 462 -5.55 31.31 2.66
C THR A 462 -6.09 30.00 3.24
N GLN A 463 -5.87 28.87 2.58
CA GLN A 463 -6.47 27.59 2.98
C GLN A 463 -5.46 26.59 3.53
N LEU A 464 -4.20 26.62 3.09
CA LEU A 464 -3.22 25.59 3.43
C LEU A 464 -2.28 26.00 4.56
N LEU A 465 -1.65 27.17 4.42
CA LEU A 465 -0.57 27.64 5.28
C LEU A 465 -1.00 27.82 6.75
N PRO A 466 -2.16 28.41 7.09
CA PRO A 466 -2.60 28.52 8.48
C PRO A 466 -2.76 27.15 9.16
N HIS A 467 -3.41 26.20 8.48
CA HIS A 467 -3.61 24.84 9.01
C HIS A 467 -2.28 24.09 9.16
N TRP A 468 -1.37 24.25 8.19
CA TRP A 468 -0.03 23.66 8.28
C TRP A 468 0.77 24.24 9.45
N MET A 469 0.72 25.57 9.65
CA MET A 469 1.36 26.23 10.79
C MET A 469 0.78 25.76 12.13
N GLU A 470 -0.53 25.58 12.23
CA GLU A 470 -1.18 25.00 13.42
C GLU A 470 -0.71 23.57 13.71
N SER A 471 -0.61 22.73 12.67
CA SER A 471 -0.06 21.37 12.81
C SER A 471 1.39 21.41 13.31
N LYS A 472 2.23 22.27 12.73
CA LYS A 472 3.62 22.46 13.17
C LYS A 472 3.78 23.18 14.50
N ASN A 473 2.71 23.73 15.05
CA ASN A 473 2.72 24.21 16.42
C ASN A 473 2.66 23.06 17.44
N GLN A 474 2.14 21.90 17.02
CA GLN A 474 1.97 20.70 17.84
C GLN A 474 3.01 19.61 17.52
N GLU A 475 3.57 19.65 16.31
CA GLU A 475 4.45 18.61 15.77
C GLU A 475 5.84 19.13 15.41
N LEU A 476 6.79 18.20 15.29
CA LEU A 476 8.13 18.51 14.84
C LEU A 476 8.13 18.93 13.35
N LEU A 477 8.83 20.02 13.05
CA LEU A 477 9.22 20.35 11.68
C LEU A 477 10.44 19.50 11.28
N ARG A 478 10.31 18.70 10.22
CA ARG A 478 11.42 17.89 9.70
C ARG A 478 12.26 18.70 8.70
N PRO A 479 13.59 18.49 8.63
CA PRO A 479 14.49 19.26 7.76
C PRO A 479 14.11 19.28 6.27
N ASP A 480 13.51 18.20 5.77
CA ASP A 480 13.18 18.03 4.33
C ASP A 480 11.67 18.15 4.03
N GLU A 481 10.88 18.63 4.99
CA GLU A 481 9.42 18.66 4.85
C GLU A 481 8.93 19.78 3.94
N VAL A 482 9.67 20.87 3.82
CA VAL A 482 9.31 22.07 3.06
C VAL A 482 10.54 22.75 2.47
N ASP A 483 10.35 23.53 1.42
CA ASP A 483 11.34 24.54 1.04
C ASP A 483 11.21 25.75 1.97
N LEU A 484 12.18 25.89 2.89
CA LEU A 484 12.14 26.93 3.92
C LEU A 484 12.02 28.34 3.32
N ALA A 485 12.73 28.63 2.23
CA ALA A 485 12.71 29.94 1.59
C ALA A 485 11.30 30.30 1.08
N THR A 486 10.63 29.33 0.45
CA THR A 486 9.24 29.45 0.00
C THR A 486 8.31 29.73 1.17
N VAL A 487 8.42 28.97 2.27
CA VAL A 487 7.58 29.18 3.46
C VAL A 487 7.81 30.56 4.08
N PHE A 488 9.05 31.00 4.26
CA PHE A 488 9.33 32.35 4.79
C PHE A 488 8.77 33.45 3.88
N ASN A 489 8.89 33.31 2.57
CA ASN A 489 8.35 34.30 1.62
C ASN A 489 6.83 34.37 1.70
N LEU A 490 6.15 33.22 1.80
CA LEU A 490 4.70 33.14 1.98
C LEU A 490 4.25 33.77 3.31
N LEU A 491 4.90 33.44 4.42
CA LEU A 491 4.57 34.01 5.74
C LEU A 491 4.77 35.53 5.77
N ASN A 492 5.88 36.03 5.23
CA ASN A 492 6.15 37.46 5.14
C ASN A 492 5.15 38.19 4.22
N ALA A 493 4.66 37.53 3.17
CA ALA A 493 3.64 38.09 2.28
C ALA A 493 2.26 38.13 2.93
N SER A 494 1.94 37.16 3.80
CA SER A 494 0.66 37.09 4.51
C SER A 494 0.62 37.87 5.83
N ALA A 495 1.76 38.33 6.35
CA ALA A 495 1.87 39.04 7.63
C ALA A 495 0.95 40.27 7.80
N PRO A 496 0.57 41.03 6.75
CA PRO A 496 -0.42 42.11 6.90
C PRO A 496 -1.82 41.63 7.28
N ASP A 497 -2.18 40.41 6.88
CA ASP A 497 -3.53 39.85 7.00
C ASP A 497 -3.61 38.73 8.06
N ALA A 498 -2.48 38.21 8.54
CA ALA A 498 -2.40 37.10 9.48
C ALA A 498 -1.40 37.40 10.62
N ASP A 499 -1.84 37.16 11.86
CA ASP A 499 -0.99 37.29 13.03
C ASP A 499 -0.28 35.96 13.36
N TRP A 500 0.95 35.81 12.86
CA TRP A 500 1.79 34.64 13.14
C TRP A 500 2.33 34.58 14.57
N SER A 501 2.04 35.58 15.40
CA SER A 501 2.45 35.62 16.80
C SER A 501 1.40 35.05 17.77
N GLU A 502 0.21 34.72 17.26
CA GLU A 502 -0.82 34.04 18.04
C GLU A 502 -0.30 32.73 18.65
N HIS A 503 -0.76 32.41 19.86
CA HIS A 503 -0.33 31.24 20.64
C HIS A 503 -0.30 29.93 19.83
N ARG A 504 -1.24 29.77 18.89
CA ARG A 504 -1.38 28.59 18.02
C ARG A 504 -0.33 28.48 16.90
N TYR A 505 0.57 29.46 16.72
CA TYR A 505 1.61 29.45 15.69
C TYR A 505 3.04 29.65 16.24
N GLN A 506 3.21 30.09 17.49
CA GLN A 506 4.52 30.48 18.05
C GLN A 506 5.57 29.37 17.93
N VAL A 507 5.20 28.11 18.20
CA VAL A 507 6.12 26.98 18.09
C VAL A 507 6.51 26.73 16.64
N ALA A 508 5.57 26.82 15.70
CA ALA A 508 5.87 26.66 14.28
C ALA A 508 6.83 27.75 13.78
N VAL A 509 6.58 29.01 14.12
CA VAL A 509 7.45 30.14 13.76
C VAL A 509 8.85 29.96 14.34
N ASN A 510 8.95 29.63 15.64
CA ASN A 510 10.23 29.43 16.29
C ASN A 510 11.00 28.22 15.72
N GLN A 511 10.32 27.11 15.39
CA GLN A 511 10.94 25.97 14.70
C GLN A 511 11.48 26.34 13.31
N LEU A 512 10.77 27.17 12.55
CA LEU A 512 11.24 27.68 11.25
C LEU A 512 12.48 28.56 11.42
N LEU A 513 12.45 29.51 12.37
CA LEU A 513 13.58 30.39 12.66
C LEU A 513 14.81 29.60 13.14
N LEU A 514 14.62 28.57 13.96
CA LEU A 514 15.69 27.65 14.36
C LEU A 514 16.27 26.94 13.13
N SER A 515 15.40 26.43 12.26
CA SER A 515 15.83 25.73 11.04
C SER A 515 16.63 26.63 10.10
N ALA A 516 16.26 27.91 9.98
CA ALA A 516 17.03 28.91 9.23
C ALA A 516 18.40 29.19 9.87
N ASN A 517 18.45 29.29 11.21
CA ASN A 517 19.71 29.52 11.93
C ASN A 517 20.70 28.36 11.78
N LEU A 518 20.20 27.13 11.71
CA LEU A 518 21.04 25.94 11.49
C LEU A 518 21.50 25.79 10.02
N ALA A 519 20.84 26.46 9.07
CA ALA A 519 21.16 26.39 7.64
C ALA A 519 22.29 27.38 7.25
N SER A 520 23.52 27.12 7.71
CA SER A 520 24.67 28.04 7.71
C SER A 520 25.14 28.60 6.33
N ASN A 521 24.59 28.14 5.21
CA ASN A 521 25.07 28.43 3.85
C ASN A 521 24.03 29.09 2.92
N ARG A 522 22.93 29.67 3.45
CA ARG A 522 21.84 30.26 2.65
C ARG A 522 21.53 31.70 3.04
N ALA A 523 22.28 32.65 2.46
CA ALA A 523 22.11 34.08 2.77
C ALA A 523 20.70 34.62 2.42
N ASP A 524 20.10 34.11 1.34
CA ASP A 524 18.72 34.40 0.95
C ASP A 524 17.70 33.99 2.02
N LEU A 525 17.92 32.80 2.61
CA LEU A 525 17.09 32.27 3.68
C LEU A 525 17.18 33.12 4.95
N HIS A 526 18.40 33.50 5.35
CA HIS A 526 18.61 34.33 6.54
C HIS A 526 17.91 35.69 6.42
N GLN A 527 17.94 36.32 5.24
CA GLN A 527 17.26 37.60 5.04
C GLN A 527 15.73 37.49 5.25
N SER A 528 15.10 36.47 4.67
CA SER A 528 13.65 36.26 4.82
C SER A 528 13.27 35.83 6.25
N ALA A 529 14.13 35.06 6.92
CA ALA A 529 13.95 34.69 8.32
C ALA A 529 14.04 35.90 9.26
N GLU A 530 15.03 36.79 9.07
CA GLU A 530 15.16 38.01 9.87
C GLU A 530 13.98 38.97 9.69
N LYS A 531 13.45 39.07 8.47
CA LYS A 531 12.22 39.84 8.21
C LYS A 531 11.04 39.27 9.00
N LEU A 532 10.87 37.95 9.00
CA LEU A 532 9.80 37.30 9.76
C LEU A 532 10.00 37.50 11.27
N ARG A 533 11.23 37.29 11.79
CA ARG A 533 11.58 37.50 13.20
C ARG A 533 11.27 38.93 13.63
N THR A 534 11.69 39.92 12.84
CA THR A 534 11.43 41.34 13.14
C THR A 534 9.93 41.62 13.19
N THR A 535 9.15 41.05 12.26
CA THR A 535 7.69 41.21 12.26
C THR A 535 7.08 40.58 13.50
N TYR A 536 7.44 39.33 13.80
CA TYR A 536 6.97 38.57 14.97
C TYR A 536 7.26 39.28 16.30
N LEU A 537 8.47 39.80 16.50
CA LEU A 537 8.85 40.50 17.73
C LEU A 537 8.15 41.85 17.91
N ASN A 538 7.68 42.47 16.83
CA ASN A 538 7.02 43.78 16.88
C ASN A 538 5.49 43.68 16.99
N THR A 539 4.91 42.48 16.93
CA THR A 539 3.47 42.29 17.10
C THR A 539 3.06 42.56 18.55
N PRO A 540 1.91 43.21 18.83
CA PRO A 540 1.52 43.62 20.19
C PRO A 540 1.55 42.51 21.25
N SER A 541 1.18 41.29 20.87
CA SER A 541 1.17 40.08 21.70
C SER A 541 2.55 39.63 22.20
N ILE A 542 3.62 39.90 21.43
CA ILE A 542 4.99 39.46 21.73
C ILE A 542 5.89 40.64 22.13
N LYS A 543 5.59 41.85 21.65
CA LYS A 543 6.45 43.03 21.83
C LYS A 543 6.77 43.32 23.29
N GLU A 544 5.79 43.13 24.18
CA GLU A 544 6.00 43.30 25.62
C GLU A 544 6.95 42.22 26.18
N ALA A 545 6.76 40.95 25.80
CA ALA A 545 7.63 39.85 26.16
C ALA A 545 9.07 40.03 25.63
N ALA A 546 9.22 40.52 24.40
CA ALA A 546 10.51 40.88 23.81
C ALA A 546 11.19 42.00 24.58
N SER A 547 10.44 43.04 24.97
CA SER A 547 10.95 44.16 25.78
C SER A 547 11.40 43.70 27.17
N ALA A 548 10.70 42.75 27.79
CA ALA A 548 11.10 42.14 29.05
C ALA A 548 12.41 41.35 28.94
N CYS A 549 12.61 40.63 27.83
CA CYS A 549 13.89 39.98 27.54
C CYS A 549 15.02 41.01 27.37
N ASP A 550 14.79 42.06 26.57
CA ASP A 550 15.79 43.09 26.29
C ASP A 550 16.14 43.96 27.52
N ALA A 551 15.29 43.95 28.55
CA ALA A 551 15.58 44.57 29.85
C ALA A 551 16.60 43.79 30.70
N ILE A 552 16.76 42.48 30.44
CA ILE A 552 17.80 41.65 31.08
C ILE A 552 19.15 41.89 30.40
N GLU A 553 19.19 41.73 29.07
CA GLU A 553 20.38 41.89 28.25
C GLU A 553 20.02 42.52 26.90
N GLU A 554 20.84 43.46 26.44
CA GLU A 554 20.57 44.20 25.22
C GLU A 554 20.48 43.25 24.00
N ASN A 555 19.36 43.31 23.28
CA ASN A 555 19.05 42.45 22.12
C ASN A 555 18.86 40.95 22.44
N LEU A 556 18.64 40.57 23.70
CA LEU A 556 18.34 39.18 24.07
C LEU A 556 17.14 38.61 23.29
N SER A 557 16.12 39.43 23.01
CA SER A 557 14.94 39.03 22.22
C SER A 557 15.28 38.59 20.79
N LYS A 558 16.38 39.12 20.22
CA LYS A 558 16.82 38.81 18.85
C LYS A 558 17.58 37.50 18.74
N VAL A 559 18.11 36.98 19.85
CA VAL A 559 18.86 35.72 19.88
C VAL A 559 18.07 34.58 20.51
N THR A 560 17.04 34.88 21.31
CA THR A 560 16.17 33.88 21.94
C THR A 560 14.92 33.55 21.11
N TYR A 561 14.24 32.49 21.51
CA TYR A 561 12.93 32.06 20.99
C TYR A 561 11.88 32.25 22.09
N ILE A 562 10.91 33.13 21.83
CA ILE A 562 9.94 33.60 22.83
C ILE A 562 8.61 32.86 22.65
N PHE A 563 8.08 32.34 23.77
CA PHE A 563 6.78 31.67 23.87
C PHE A 563 5.96 32.34 24.97
N THR A 564 4.67 32.58 24.72
CA THR A 564 3.72 33.08 25.73
C THR A 564 2.77 31.97 26.13
N SER A 565 2.19 32.05 27.33
CA SER A 565 1.09 31.18 27.73
C SER A 565 -0.19 31.56 26.99
N GLY A 566 -1.14 30.61 26.87
CA GLY A 566 -2.42 30.86 26.21
C GLY A 566 -3.29 31.93 26.86
N ASN A 567 -3.06 32.21 28.16
CA ASN A 567 -3.70 33.31 28.89
C ASN A 567 -2.88 34.62 28.87
N GLY A 568 -1.66 34.63 28.31
CA GLY A 568 -0.81 35.83 28.24
C GLY A 568 -0.11 36.24 29.54
N GLU A 569 -0.18 35.42 30.59
CA GLU A 569 0.36 35.70 31.93
C GLU A 569 1.83 35.27 32.11
N GLN A 570 2.34 34.37 31.26
CA GLN A 570 3.70 33.84 31.38
C GLN A 570 4.43 33.94 30.05
N VAL A 571 5.75 34.13 30.14
CA VAL A 571 6.67 34.13 29.02
C VAL A 571 7.84 33.21 29.31
N LEU A 572 8.14 32.33 28.36
CA LEU A 572 9.33 31.50 28.36
C LEU A 572 10.19 31.89 27.16
N ALA A 573 11.42 32.34 27.41
CA ALA A 573 12.40 32.62 26.36
C ALA A 573 13.54 31.61 26.42
N LEU A 574 13.77 30.91 25.31
CA LEU A 574 14.76 29.85 25.18
C LEU A 574 15.96 30.33 24.36
N GLU A 575 17.17 30.06 24.83
CA GLU A 575 18.37 30.24 24.02
C GLU A 575 18.45 29.19 22.90
N PRO A 576 19.20 29.48 21.80
CA PRO A 576 19.31 28.56 20.67
C PRO A 576 19.76 27.16 21.04
N GLU A 577 20.77 27.01 21.90
CA GLU A 577 21.29 25.70 22.28
C GLU A 577 20.26 24.86 23.03
N LEU A 578 19.45 25.48 23.90
CA LEU A 578 18.41 24.76 24.63
C LEU A 578 17.26 24.39 23.71
N PHE A 579 16.80 25.33 22.88
CA PHE A 579 15.68 25.07 21.97
C PHE A 579 16.04 23.99 20.94
N GLU A 580 17.27 24.02 20.40
CA GLU A 580 17.80 22.95 19.55
C GLU A 580 17.75 21.58 20.25
N LYS A 581 18.24 21.48 21.49
CA LYS A 581 18.20 20.22 22.27
C LYS A 581 16.78 19.70 22.52
N ILE A 582 15.81 20.60 22.69
CA ILE A 582 14.39 20.25 22.88
C ILE A 582 13.77 19.74 21.57
N VAL A 583 14.08 20.38 20.44
CA VAL A 583 13.57 20.03 19.11
C VAL A 583 14.19 18.72 18.61
N PHE A 584 15.51 18.59 18.73
CA PHE A 584 16.31 17.45 18.29
C PHE A 584 16.75 16.62 19.50
N THR A 585 15.89 15.69 19.93
CA THR A 585 16.04 14.88 21.16
C THR A 585 17.14 13.79 21.06
N HIS A 586 18.29 14.09 20.47
CA HIS A 586 19.46 13.21 20.42
C HIS A 586 20.39 13.39 21.63
N HIS A 587 20.12 14.37 22.49
CA HIS A 587 20.95 14.70 23.64
C HIS A 587 20.51 13.93 24.90
N LYS A 588 21.48 13.27 25.56
CA LYS A 588 21.24 12.45 26.76
C LYS A 588 20.81 13.24 28.00
N VAL A 589 21.10 14.54 28.04
CA VAL A 589 20.73 15.44 29.15
C VAL A 589 20.34 16.80 28.58
N ILE A 590 19.14 17.27 28.92
CA ILE A 590 18.63 18.59 28.54
C ILE A 590 18.60 19.46 29.81
N PRO A 591 19.27 20.62 29.83
CA PRO A 591 19.28 21.51 30.99
C PRO A 591 18.01 22.37 31.02
N TRP A 592 16.89 21.75 31.40
CA TRP A 592 15.54 22.35 31.37
C TRP A 592 15.37 23.65 32.17
N ASN A 593 16.30 23.96 33.07
CA ASN A 593 16.31 25.19 33.87
C ASN A 593 17.19 26.31 33.27
N SER A 594 17.81 26.10 32.10
CA SER A 594 18.66 27.09 31.42
C SER A 594 17.84 27.92 30.41
N ALA A 595 16.81 28.59 30.92
CA ALA A 595 15.91 29.45 30.15
C ALA A 595 15.62 30.75 30.94
N TYR A 596 14.92 31.69 30.31
CA TYR A 596 14.37 32.87 31.00
C TYR A 596 12.86 32.72 31.16
N LEU A 597 12.37 32.83 32.39
CA LEU A 597 10.95 32.77 32.72
C LEU A 597 10.49 34.11 33.27
N PHE A 598 9.36 34.59 32.78
CA PHE A 598 8.70 35.79 33.29
C PHE A 598 7.25 35.52 33.58
N THR A 599 6.73 36.18 34.61
CA THR A 599 5.31 36.18 34.97
C THR A 599 4.81 37.62 34.99
N ARG A 600 3.57 37.83 34.53
CA ARG A 600 2.92 39.12 34.60
C ARG A 600 2.56 39.42 36.06
N ASN A 601 3.00 40.58 36.54
CA ASN A 601 2.70 41.04 37.89
C ASN A 601 1.28 41.65 37.92
N ALA A 602 0.46 41.25 38.89
CA ALA A 602 -0.93 41.67 39.00
C ALA A 602 -1.13 43.16 39.35
N GLU A 603 -0.11 43.82 39.91
CA GLU A 603 -0.16 45.23 40.32
C GLU A 603 0.44 46.17 39.27
N THR A 604 1.59 45.79 38.69
CA THR A 604 2.30 46.62 37.71
C THR A 604 1.87 46.34 36.27
N GLU A 605 1.13 45.24 36.06
CA GLU A 605 0.76 44.66 34.76
C GLU A 605 1.96 44.34 33.86
N SER A 606 3.21 44.46 34.32
CA SER A 606 4.41 44.18 33.53
C SER A 606 4.98 42.79 33.79
N PHE A 607 5.74 42.26 32.83
CA PHE A 607 6.50 41.02 33.00
C PHE A 607 7.72 41.21 33.92
N GLU A 608 7.83 40.35 34.94
CA GLU A 608 8.95 40.32 35.88
C GLU A 608 9.60 38.93 35.88
N PRO A 609 10.93 38.80 36.08
CA PRO A 609 11.60 37.51 36.17
C PRO A 609 11.01 36.61 37.27
N ALA A 610 10.83 35.33 36.96
CA ALA A 610 10.24 34.35 37.86
C ALA A 610 11.14 33.12 38.05
N ASP A 611 11.00 32.49 39.22
CA ASP A 611 11.66 31.21 39.53
C ASP A 611 10.95 30.05 38.81
N PHE A 612 11.73 29.06 38.37
CA PHE A 612 11.24 27.94 37.56
C PHE A 612 10.27 26.99 38.29
N GLY A 613 10.21 27.02 39.63
CA GLY A 613 9.29 26.19 40.41
C GLY A 613 9.17 24.75 39.89
N ASN A 614 7.96 24.39 39.43
CA ASN A 614 7.69 23.13 38.76
C ASN A 614 7.92 23.21 37.24
N LEU A 615 8.96 22.54 36.75
CA LEU A 615 9.29 22.51 35.32
C LEU A 615 8.17 21.96 34.42
N LYS A 616 7.35 21.02 34.92
CA LYS A 616 6.19 20.49 34.15
C LYS A 616 5.18 21.61 33.85
N GLU A 617 4.97 22.52 34.80
CA GLU A 617 4.08 23.67 34.63
C GLU A 617 4.70 24.74 33.73
N VAL A 618 6.00 25.00 33.87
CA VAL A 618 6.72 25.96 33.02
C VAL A 618 6.65 25.55 31.54
N TYR A 619 6.93 24.29 31.22
CA TYR A 619 6.89 23.83 29.83
C TYR A 619 5.47 23.52 29.34
N ALA A 620 4.46 23.51 30.22
CA ALA A 620 3.05 23.48 29.83
C ALA A 620 2.57 24.75 29.12
N ILE A 621 3.39 25.82 29.10
CA ILE A 621 3.15 27.07 28.36
C ILE A 621 2.79 26.83 26.88
N GLN A 622 3.38 25.79 26.28
CA GLN A 622 3.13 25.37 24.90
C GLN A 622 2.97 23.84 24.87
N PRO A 623 1.92 23.29 24.22
CA PRO A 623 1.69 21.86 24.19
C PRO A 623 2.86 21.04 23.61
N PHE A 624 3.51 21.54 22.55
CA PHE A 624 4.69 20.90 21.97
C PHE A 624 5.84 20.82 22.97
N LEU A 625 6.15 21.92 23.67
CA LEU A 625 7.23 21.95 24.66
C LEU A 625 6.93 21.01 25.83
N ASN A 626 5.69 20.99 26.31
CA ASN A 626 5.23 20.05 27.33
C ASN A 626 5.40 18.60 26.86
N ALA A 627 4.98 18.30 25.62
CA ALA A 627 5.12 16.97 25.04
C ALA A 627 6.58 16.56 24.92
N ARG A 628 7.50 17.48 24.59
CA ARG A 628 8.95 17.21 24.56
C ARG A 628 9.54 17.00 25.94
N TYR A 629 9.22 17.87 26.89
CA TYR A 629 9.60 17.72 28.29
C TYR A 629 9.17 16.37 28.81
N ALA A 630 7.88 16.09 28.69
CA ALA A 630 7.24 14.84 29.04
C ALA A 630 7.92 13.65 28.34
N ALA A 631 8.16 13.67 27.02
CA ALA A 631 8.78 12.55 26.32
C ALA A 631 10.18 12.21 26.85
N VAL A 632 10.96 13.22 27.24
CA VAL A 632 12.31 13.05 27.78
C VAL A 632 12.26 12.60 29.25
N THR A 633 11.39 13.20 30.07
CA THR A 633 11.31 12.85 31.51
C THR A 633 10.60 11.53 31.76
N ARG A 634 9.55 11.21 30.99
CA ARG A 634 8.74 9.97 31.12
C ARG A 634 9.53 8.71 30.78
N GLY A 635 10.57 8.80 29.95
CA GLY A 635 11.45 7.66 29.69
C GLY A 635 12.33 7.30 30.90
N GLU A 636 12.68 8.28 31.73
CA GLU A 636 13.67 8.08 32.79
C GLU A 636 13.11 7.34 34.01
N ILE A 637 11.83 7.49 34.35
CA ILE A 637 11.27 6.70 35.44
C ILE A 637 11.21 5.22 35.06
N GLY A 638 10.73 4.90 33.85
CA GLY A 638 10.76 3.54 33.34
C GLY A 638 12.18 2.96 33.33
N LYS A 639 13.17 3.73 32.86
CA LYS A 639 14.60 3.33 32.89
C LYS A 639 15.10 3.06 34.31
N ASN A 640 14.79 3.95 35.26
CA ASN A 640 15.18 3.78 36.66
C ASN A 640 14.56 2.52 37.28
N LEU A 641 13.29 2.24 36.98
CA LEU A 641 12.61 1.01 37.43
C LEU A 641 13.24 -0.24 36.83
N VAL A 642 13.49 -0.25 35.52
CA VAL A 642 14.14 -1.39 34.84
C VAL A 642 15.57 -1.59 35.36
N SER A 643 16.32 -0.51 35.59
CA SER A 643 17.65 -0.57 36.20
C SER A 643 17.63 -1.17 37.61
N ARG A 644 16.59 -0.89 38.42
CA ARG A 644 16.41 -1.49 39.75
C ARG A 644 16.08 -2.97 39.67
N VAL A 645 15.22 -3.37 38.72
CA VAL A 645 14.87 -4.79 38.50
C VAL A 645 16.09 -5.59 38.07
N LEU A 646 16.93 -5.06 37.18
CA LEU A 646 18.08 -5.80 36.66
C LEU A 646 19.31 -5.74 37.56
N GLY A 647 19.44 -4.71 38.40
CA GLY A 647 20.58 -4.52 39.29
C GLY A 647 21.91 -4.57 38.53
N ASN A 648 22.80 -5.47 38.95
CA ASN A 648 24.12 -5.68 38.35
C ASN A 648 24.12 -6.69 37.18
N SER A 649 22.97 -7.03 36.61
CA SER A 649 22.89 -7.94 35.46
C SER A 649 23.76 -7.44 34.30
N PRO A 650 24.50 -8.33 33.60
CA PRO A 650 25.27 -7.95 32.41
C PRO A 650 24.40 -7.41 31.27
N HIS A 651 23.07 -7.61 31.34
CA HIS A 651 22.12 -7.13 30.34
C HIS A 651 21.46 -5.79 30.68
N SER A 652 21.80 -5.16 31.82
CA SER A 652 21.18 -3.89 32.26
C SER A 652 21.27 -2.80 31.18
N ALA A 653 22.45 -2.57 30.60
CA ALA A 653 22.64 -1.61 29.52
C ALA A 653 21.78 -1.94 28.29
N THR A 654 21.71 -3.21 27.90
CA THR A 654 20.90 -3.67 26.76
C THR A 654 19.40 -3.39 26.94
N PHE A 655 18.88 -3.59 28.16
CA PHE A 655 17.49 -3.26 28.49
C PHE A 655 17.21 -1.77 28.43
N LEU A 656 18.14 -0.94 28.90
CA LEU A 656 18.01 0.52 28.86
C LEU A 656 18.10 1.07 27.44
N GLU A 657 18.98 0.54 26.59
CA GLU A 657 19.07 0.91 25.17
C GLU A 657 17.77 0.62 24.40
N ALA A 658 17.00 -0.40 24.83
CA ALA A 658 15.73 -0.73 24.20
C ALA A 658 14.66 0.37 24.38
N PHE A 659 14.77 1.25 25.38
CA PHE A 659 13.84 2.40 25.53
C PHE A 659 13.88 3.36 24.35
N GLU A 660 15.00 3.39 23.61
CA GLU A 660 15.22 4.34 22.52
C GLU A 660 14.76 3.79 21.16
N ARG A 661 14.30 2.53 21.09
CA ARG A 661 14.04 1.82 19.82
C ARG A 661 12.80 0.94 19.90
N ASN A 662 12.05 0.85 18.81
CA ASN A 662 10.92 -0.09 18.74
C ASN A 662 11.36 -1.54 18.42
N THR A 663 12.58 -1.72 17.92
CA THR A 663 13.18 -3.05 17.65
C THR A 663 14.64 -3.10 18.05
N VAL A 664 15.11 -4.26 18.51
CA VAL A 664 16.51 -4.52 18.88
C VAL A 664 17.03 -5.72 18.08
N LYS A 665 18.23 -5.57 17.50
CA LYS A 665 18.87 -6.64 16.71
C LYS A 665 19.46 -7.75 17.60
N ASN A 666 20.03 -7.37 18.75
CA ASN A 666 20.65 -8.29 19.69
C ASN A 666 19.58 -9.01 20.51
N LYS A 667 19.44 -10.32 20.30
CA LYS A 667 18.48 -11.16 21.03
C LYS A 667 19.12 -11.78 22.26
N LEU A 668 18.31 -12.06 23.29
CA LEU A 668 18.75 -12.70 24.54
C LEU A 668 18.14 -14.10 24.64
N VAL A 669 18.45 -14.95 23.67
CA VAL A 669 17.87 -16.30 23.53
C VAL A 669 18.87 -17.44 23.73
N THR A 670 20.17 -17.17 23.82
CA THR A 670 21.16 -18.23 24.02
C THR A 670 21.05 -18.82 25.44
N PRO A 671 21.43 -20.10 25.65
CA PRO A 671 21.35 -20.73 26.97
C PRO A 671 22.05 -19.93 28.08
N GLN A 672 23.27 -19.43 27.81
CA GLN A 672 24.01 -18.59 28.76
C GLN A 672 23.23 -17.31 29.10
N GLN A 673 22.65 -16.62 28.10
CA GLN A 673 21.86 -15.42 28.34
C GLN A 673 20.58 -15.73 29.12
N GLN A 674 19.96 -16.90 28.92
CA GLN A 674 18.80 -17.31 29.70
C GLN A 674 19.15 -17.56 31.16
N ASP A 675 20.31 -18.15 31.44
CA ASP A 675 20.79 -18.37 32.81
C ASP A 675 21.08 -17.01 33.49
N GLU A 676 21.78 -16.11 32.80
CA GLU A 676 22.07 -14.75 33.28
C GLU A 676 20.79 -13.92 33.54
N LEU A 677 19.78 -14.06 32.67
CA LEU A 677 18.47 -13.46 32.90
C LEU A 677 17.74 -14.12 34.06
N TYR A 678 17.79 -15.45 34.17
CA TYR A 678 17.12 -16.15 35.27
C TYR A 678 17.69 -15.70 36.62
N ASP A 679 19.01 -15.59 36.75
CA ASP A 679 19.67 -15.09 37.97
C ASP A 679 19.25 -13.66 38.31
N ALA A 680 19.12 -12.79 37.31
CA ALA A 680 18.70 -11.41 37.50
C ALA A 680 17.26 -11.27 38.01
N PHE A 681 16.34 -12.13 37.55
CA PHE A 681 14.92 -12.00 37.89
C PHE A 681 14.44 -12.95 39.01
N ALA A 682 15.09 -14.08 39.24
CA ALA A 682 14.64 -15.09 40.20
C ALA A 682 14.62 -14.61 41.66
N ALA A 683 15.39 -13.57 41.97
CA ALA A 683 15.37 -12.92 43.27
C ALA A 683 14.06 -12.18 43.56
N HIS A 684 13.27 -11.84 42.53
CA HIS A 684 12.15 -10.89 42.63
C HIS A 684 10.77 -11.53 42.80
N TRP A 685 10.64 -12.82 42.53
CA TRP A 685 9.36 -13.54 42.65
C TRP A 685 9.44 -14.67 43.69
N GLN A 686 8.26 -15.15 44.09
CA GLN A 686 8.06 -16.32 44.95
C GLN A 686 6.90 -17.17 44.43
N VAL A 687 6.86 -18.43 44.86
CA VAL A 687 5.80 -19.41 44.53
C VAL A 687 5.09 -19.79 45.83
N ALA A 688 3.76 -19.95 45.80
CA ALA A 688 2.99 -20.37 46.97
C ALA A 688 3.44 -21.75 47.50
N GLN A 689 3.43 -21.93 48.83
CA GLN A 689 3.74 -23.22 49.46
C GLN A 689 2.75 -24.29 48.97
N GLY A 690 3.25 -25.29 48.24
CA GLY A 690 2.46 -26.38 47.64
C GLY A 690 2.55 -26.46 46.12
N ASP A 691 2.96 -25.37 45.45
CA ASP A 691 3.01 -25.27 43.99
C ASP A 691 4.43 -25.40 43.41
N VAL A 692 5.39 -25.82 44.25
CA VAL A 692 6.82 -25.95 43.93
C VAL A 692 7.09 -26.92 42.76
N HIS A 693 6.13 -27.81 42.47
CA HIS A 693 6.21 -28.81 41.40
C HIS A 693 5.31 -28.54 40.19
N ASN A 694 4.59 -27.40 40.14
CA ASN A 694 3.81 -27.03 38.97
C ASN A 694 4.73 -26.40 37.91
N PRO A 695 4.98 -27.08 36.76
CA PRO A 695 5.85 -26.55 35.71
C PRO A 695 5.30 -25.29 35.02
N GLN A 696 4.01 -24.99 35.21
CA GLN A 696 3.34 -23.84 34.60
C GLN A 696 3.37 -22.60 35.49
N HIS A 697 3.66 -22.74 36.79
CA HIS A 697 3.96 -21.62 37.69
C HIS A 697 2.90 -20.50 37.78
N GLU A 698 1.62 -20.82 37.59
CA GLU A 698 0.50 -19.87 37.57
C GLU A 698 0.35 -19.04 38.87
N SER A 699 0.78 -19.59 40.01
CA SER A 699 0.68 -18.95 41.33
C SER A 699 1.89 -18.06 41.70
N ARG A 700 2.73 -17.68 40.74
CA ARG A 700 3.87 -16.79 41.00
C ARG A 700 3.41 -15.38 41.36
N HIS A 701 3.93 -14.86 42.46
CA HIS A 701 3.72 -13.50 42.96
C HIS A 701 5.06 -12.81 43.15
N LEU A 702 5.05 -11.48 43.18
CA LEU A 702 6.27 -10.74 43.54
C LEU A 702 6.59 -10.97 45.02
N ARG A 703 7.87 -10.88 45.37
CA ARG A 703 8.24 -10.81 46.78
C ARG A 703 7.74 -9.47 47.35
N PRO A 704 7.16 -9.44 48.56
CA PRO A 704 6.63 -8.21 49.15
C PRO A 704 7.64 -7.07 49.20
N GLU A 705 8.91 -7.37 49.51
CA GLU A 705 10.00 -6.38 49.52
C GLU A 705 10.23 -5.75 48.14
N HIS A 706 10.21 -6.55 47.08
CA HIS A 706 10.39 -6.06 45.71
C HIS A 706 9.18 -5.26 45.24
N GLN A 707 7.97 -5.73 45.56
CA GLN A 707 6.73 -5.01 45.27
C GLN A 707 6.74 -3.62 45.93
N GLU A 708 7.14 -3.52 47.20
CA GLU A 708 7.21 -2.23 47.89
C GLU A 708 8.29 -1.33 47.29
N GLN A 709 9.45 -1.87 46.88
CA GLN A 709 10.49 -1.11 46.19
C GLN A 709 10.02 -0.52 44.85
N LEU A 710 9.19 -1.25 44.10
CA LEU A 710 8.57 -0.75 42.87
C LEU A 710 7.51 0.32 43.20
N CYS A 711 6.66 0.08 44.19
CA CYS A 711 5.61 1.02 44.60
C CYS A 711 6.17 2.33 45.14
N GLN A 712 7.31 2.32 45.82
CA GLN A 712 7.99 3.56 46.24
C GLN A 712 8.38 4.47 45.07
N ALA A 713 8.52 3.93 43.85
CA ALA A 713 8.72 4.75 42.66
C ALA A 713 7.47 5.56 42.28
N VAL A 714 6.27 5.14 42.68
CA VAL A 714 5.01 5.92 42.52
C VAL A 714 5.09 7.24 43.28
N VAL A 715 5.66 7.22 44.49
CA VAL A 715 5.91 8.46 45.25
C VAL A 715 6.94 9.34 44.54
N GLY A 716 7.98 8.74 43.96
CA GLY A 716 8.96 9.43 43.12
C GLY A 716 8.40 10.01 41.81
N LEU A 717 7.22 9.53 41.37
CA LEU A 717 6.46 10.05 40.24
C LEU A 717 5.58 11.27 40.60
N GLY A 718 5.56 11.69 41.87
CA GLY A 718 4.62 12.71 42.35
C GLY A 718 3.16 12.22 42.41
N LEU A 719 2.94 10.91 42.22
CA LEU A 719 1.64 10.27 42.33
C LEU A 719 1.37 9.87 43.78
N GLN A 720 0.11 9.95 44.18
CA GLN A 720 -0.29 9.49 45.51
C GLN A 720 -0.13 7.97 45.60
N ASP A 721 0.42 7.50 46.72
CA ASP A 721 0.62 6.07 46.96
C ASP A 721 -0.70 5.39 47.34
N THR A 722 -1.54 5.12 46.34
CA THR A 722 -2.89 4.54 46.48
C THR A 722 -2.94 3.14 45.87
N GLY A 723 -3.88 2.31 46.34
CA GLY A 723 -4.13 0.97 45.76
C GLY A 723 -4.30 0.98 44.23
N PRO A 724 -5.12 1.87 43.65
CA PRO A 724 -5.27 2.01 42.20
C PRO A 724 -3.98 2.37 41.47
N ASN A 725 -3.18 3.31 41.99
CA ASN A 725 -1.89 3.68 41.39
C ASN A 725 -0.90 2.51 41.44
N ARG A 726 -0.85 1.78 42.56
CA ARG A 726 -0.05 0.56 42.68
C ARG A 726 -0.50 -0.49 41.66
N ALA A 727 -1.79 -0.72 41.48
CA ALA A 727 -2.31 -1.67 40.50
C ALA A 727 -1.99 -1.27 39.05
N ALA A 728 -2.17 0.01 38.70
CA ALA A 728 -1.84 0.56 37.39
C ALA A 728 -0.35 0.41 37.06
N LEU A 729 0.54 0.65 38.04
CA LEU A 729 1.99 0.44 37.91
C LEU A 729 2.30 -1.02 37.54
N MET A 730 1.74 -1.98 38.29
CA MET A 730 1.97 -3.41 38.07
C MET A 730 1.49 -3.86 36.68
N LEU A 731 0.32 -3.39 36.23
CA LEU A 731 -0.21 -3.71 34.91
C LEU A 731 0.66 -3.13 33.78
N CYS A 732 1.08 -1.88 33.91
CA CYS A 732 1.95 -1.22 32.93
C CYS A 732 3.30 -1.93 32.82
N LEU A 733 3.94 -2.25 33.96
CA LEU A 733 5.19 -3.00 34.01
C LEU A 733 5.02 -4.40 33.42
N SER A 734 3.94 -5.11 33.73
CA SER A 734 3.66 -6.43 33.15
C SER A 734 3.67 -6.39 31.62
N SER A 735 3.00 -5.40 31.05
CA SER A 735 2.95 -5.21 29.59
C SER A 735 4.31 -4.76 29.01
N MET A 736 5.09 -3.94 29.72
CA MET A 736 6.48 -3.60 29.32
C MET A 736 7.41 -4.81 29.32
N PHE A 737 7.40 -5.64 30.36
CA PHE A 737 8.22 -6.86 30.39
C PHE A 737 7.74 -7.91 29.40
N THR A 738 6.45 -7.93 29.08
CA THR A 738 5.94 -8.71 27.94
C THR A 738 6.55 -8.23 26.62
N ARG A 739 6.61 -6.92 26.39
CA ARG A 739 7.29 -6.31 25.24
C ARG A 739 8.78 -6.69 25.20
N TYR A 740 9.49 -6.65 26.32
CA TYR A 740 10.90 -7.09 26.37
C TYR A 740 11.09 -8.53 25.90
N SER A 741 10.16 -9.42 26.25
CA SER A 741 10.21 -10.82 25.82
C SER A 741 9.79 -11.07 24.36
N SER A 742 9.38 -10.05 23.62
CA SER A 742 8.86 -10.14 22.25
C SER A 742 9.92 -10.30 21.16
N SER A 743 9.51 -10.75 19.98
CA SER A 743 10.39 -10.89 18.81
C SER A 743 10.94 -9.55 18.31
N ALA A 744 10.27 -8.43 18.59
CA ALA A 744 10.81 -7.11 18.30
C ALA A 744 12.02 -6.77 19.17
N LEU A 745 12.03 -7.17 20.45
CA LEU A 745 13.10 -6.87 21.41
C LEU A 745 14.02 -8.07 21.63
N PHE A 746 13.92 -8.79 22.75
CA PHE A 746 14.91 -9.80 23.11
C PHE A 746 14.58 -11.24 22.70
N GLY A 747 13.34 -11.49 22.27
CA GLY A 747 12.94 -12.77 21.68
C GLY A 747 13.21 -12.87 20.18
N THR A 748 12.90 -14.03 19.62
CA THR A 748 12.79 -14.32 18.19
C THR A 748 11.35 -14.71 17.87
N GLU A 749 11.05 -15.00 16.61
CA GLU A 749 9.72 -15.50 16.20
C GLU A 749 9.38 -16.86 16.84
N THR A 750 10.38 -17.62 17.29
CA THR A 750 10.20 -18.98 17.82
C THR A 750 10.57 -19.12 19.30
N GLU A 751 11.36 -18.19 19.85
CA GLU A 751 11.88 -18.26 21.21
C GLU A 751 11.67 -16.94 21.95
N SER A 752 11.35 -17.00 23.23
CA SER A 752 11.15 -15.81 24.07
C SER A 752 11.79 -16.03 25.44
N PRO A 753 12.49 -15.03 26.03
CA PRO A 753 13.17 -15.18 27.30
C PRO A 753 12.22 -15.60 28.44
N PRO A 754 12.31 -16.83 28.99
CA PRO A 754 11.34 -17.33 29.96
C PRO A 754 11.36 -16.56 31.28
N ALA A 755 12.53 -16.17 31.79
CA ALA A 755 12.64 -15.40 33.03
C ALA A 755 11.86 -14.07 32.97
N VAL A 756 11.92 -13.39 31.82
CA VAL A 756 11.21 -12.13 31.58
C VAL A 756 9.69 -12.35 31.51
N ARG A 757 9.24 -13.42 30.85
CA ARG A 757 7.81 -13.78 30.80
C ARG A 757 7.25 -14.15 32.17
N LEU A 758 8.03 -14.89 32.97
CA LEU A 758 7.66 -15.25 34.34
C LEU A 758 7.51 -14.01 35.22
N TYR A 759 8.42 -13.05 35.09
CA TYR A 759 8.33 -11.77 35.80
C TYR A 759 7.11 -10.96 35.37
N ALA A 760 6.84 -10.86 34.06
CA ALA A 760 5.65 -10.21 33.52
C ALA A 760 4.35 -10.85 34.05
N SER A 761 4.32 -12.18 34.18
CA SER A 761 3.17 -12.90 34.76
C SER A 761 3.00 -12.61 36.25
N ALA A 762 4.08 -12.53 37.02
CA ALA A 762 4.01 -12.20 38.44
C ALA A 762 3.47 -10.77 38.65
N LEU A 763 3.92 -9.81 37.84
CA LEU A 763 3.38 -8.44 37.82
C LEU A 763 1.88 -8.40 37.49
N LEU A 764 1.43 -9.22 36.52
CA LEU A 764 0.00 -9.33 36.19
C LEU A 764 -0.82 -9.83 37.38
N ASN A 765 -0.31 -10.82 38.11
CA ASN A 765 -0.96 -11.34 39.31
C ASN A 765 -1.05 -10.29 40.43
N GLU A 766 -0.01 -9.47 40.61
CA GLU A 766 -0.05 -8.35 41.57
C GLU A 766 -1.09 -7.30 41.17
N ALA A 767 -1.17 -6.94 39.89
CA ALA A 767 -2.17 -5.98 39.40
C ALA A 767 -3.60 -6.43 39.73
N ARG A 768 -3.91 -7.72 39.49
CA ARG A 768 -5.22 -8.33 39.81
C ARG A 768 -5.50 -8.32 41.30
N THR A 769 -4.48 -8.60 42.12
CA THR A 769 -4.64 -8.68 43.58
C THR A 769 -4.94 -7.31 44.17
N LEU A 770 -4.30 -6.27 43.64
CA LEU A 770 -4.45 -4.90 44.11
C LEU A 770 -5.77 -4.26 43.64
N ASP A 771 -6.14 -4.46 42.37
CA ASP A 771 -7.39 -3.96 41.81
C ASP A 771 -8.00 -4.95 40.79
N PRO A 772 -8.94 -5.80 41.23
CA PRO A 772 -9.64 -6.73 40.34
C PRO A 772 -10.51 -6.06 39.28
N SER A 773 -10.82 -4.77 39.39
CA SER A 773 -11.64 -4.05 38.42
C SER A 773 -10.85 -3.56 37.21
N LEU A 774 -9.52 -3.48 37.33
CA LEU A 774 -8.61 -2.98 36.31
C LEU A 774 -8.50 -3.92 35.10
N ILE A 775 -8.66 -5.23 35.33
CA ILE A 775 -8.65 -6.27 34.31
C ILE A 775 -9.59 -7.41 34.69
N ASP A 776 -10.46 -7.82 33.77
CA ASP A 776 -11.36 -8.94 34.01
C ASP A 776 -10.61 -10.29 34.03
N ASP A 777 -11.12 -11.24 34.80
CA ASP A 777 -10.48 -12.55 34.99
C ASP A 777 -10.27 -13.33 33.69
N ALA A 778 -11.19 -13.20 32.71
CA ALA A 778 -11.06 -13.93 31.45
C ALA A 778 -9.86 -13.41 30.64
N THR A 779 -9.73 -12.09 30.53
CA THR A 779 -8.59 -11.44 29.87
C THR A 779 -7.29 -11.73 30.61
N ALA A 780 -7.28 -11.60 31.94
CA ALA A 780 -6.08 -11.84 32.74
C ALA A 780 -5.58 -13.29 32.64
N ASN A 781 -6.50 -14.27 32.69
CA ASN A 781 -6.16 -15.68 32.55
C ASN A 781 -5.68 -16.04 31.13
N ASP A 782 -6.23 -15.43 30.07
CA ASP A 782 -5.73 -15.61 28.69
C ASP A 782 -4.30 -15.07 28.54
N TRP A 783 -4.03 -13.88 29.05
CA TRP A 783 -2.69 -13.29 28.99
C TRP A 783 -1.67 -14.09 29.79
N GLN A 784 -2.03 -14.51 31.00
CA GLN A 784 -1.21 -15.39 31.82
C GLN A 784 -0.92 -16.71 31.10
N SER A 785 -1.93 -17.33 30.48
CA SER A 785 -1.77 -18.57 29.71
C SER A 785 -0.78 -18.41 28.56
N ARG A 786 -0.81 -17.26 27.86
CA ARG A 786 0.12 -16.95 26.76
C ARG A 786 1.53 -16.67 27.26
N LEU A 787 1.69 -15.95 28.38
CA LEU A 787 2.99 -15.71 29.00
C LEU A 787 3.67 -17.01 29.43
N LEU A 788 2.89 -17.96 29.98
CA LEU A 788 3.39 -19.21 30.55
C LEU A 788 3.38 -20.37 29.53
N GLY A 789 2.73 -20.21 28.38
CA GLY A 789 2.63 -21.25 27.34
C GLY A 789 1.64 -22.37 27.68
N ILE A 790 0.61 -22.09 28.46
CA ILE A 790 -0.39 -23.06 28.95
C ILE A 790 -1.42 -23.36 27.86
N GLY A 791 -1.90 -24.62 27.80
CA GLY A 791 -3.07 -24.98 26.98
C GLY A 791 -2.90 -24.86 25.45
N ARG A 792 -1.67 -24.95 24.93
CA ARG A 792 -1.33 -24.65 23.52
C ARG A 792 -1.67 -23.21 23.09
N ALA A 793 -1.83 -22.28 24.04
CA ALA A 793 -1.98 -20.85 23.77
C ALA A 793 -0.65 -20.20 23.34
N PHE A 794 0.03 -20.81 22.35
CA PHE A 794 1.28 -20.30 21.82
C PHE A 794 0.95 -19.09 20.93
N SER A 795 1.02 -17.90 21.50
CA SER A 795 1.09 -16.66 20.73
C SER A 795 2.42 -16.00 20.97
N CYS A 796 3.03 -15.52 19.88
CA CYS A 796 4.20 -14.67 19.95
C CYS A 796 3.95 -13.55 20.98
N THR A 797 4.89 -13.36 21.90
CA THR A 797 4.86 -12.31 22.93
C THR A 797 4.75 -10.92 22.32
N GLU A 798 5.11 -10.76 21.06
CA GLU A 798 4.78 -9.59 20.22
C GLU A 798 3.27 -9.31 20.19
N ILE A 799 2.48 -10.31 19.79
CA ILE A 799 1.02 -10.21 19.69
C ILE A 799 0.44 -9.91 21.06
N LEU A 800 0.92 -10.59 22.11
CA LEU A 800 0.45 -10.37 23.46
C LEU A 800 0.78 -8.94 23.94
N SER A 801 2.00 -8.46 23.73
CA SER A 801 2.37 -7.09 24.10
C SER A 801 1.50 -6.04 23.40
N SER A 802 1.15 -6.27 22.13
CA SER A 802 0.24 -5.43 21.37
C SER A 802 -1.19 -5.47 21.93
N MET A 803 -1.68 -6.65 22.30
CA MET A 803 -2.99 -6.83 22.96
C MET A 803 -3.04 -6.07 24.30
N MET A 804 -2.03 -6.24 25.14
CA MET A 804 -1.95 -5.58 26.45
C MET A 804 -1.86 -4.06 26.31
N ASN A 805 -1.00 -3.55 25.42
CA ASN A 805 -0.88 -2.11 25.18
C ASN A 805 -2.18 -1.52 24.62
N THR A 806 -2.84 -2.20 23.69
CA THR A 806 -4.15 -1.78 23.17
C THR A 806 -5.22 -1.75 24.26
N TYR A 807 -5.21 -2.72 25.17
CA TYR A 807 -6.13 -2.76 26.31
C TYR A 807 -5.88 -1.59 27.26
N ILE A 808 -4.63 -1.38 27.67
CA ILE A 808 -4.23 -0.27 28.55
C ILE A 808 -4.66 1.07 27.93
N LYS A 809 -4.36 1.32 26.65
CA LYS A 809 -4.77 2.54 25.94
C LYS A 809 -6.28 2.74 25.90
N ARG A 810 -7.08 1.67 25.84
CA ARG A 810 -8.55 1.76 25.87
C ARG A 810 -9.05 2.10 27.27
N GLN A 811 -8.54 1.42 28.29
CA GLN A 811 -8.94 1.66 29.68
C GLN A 811 -8.49 3.03 30.20
N ALA A 812 -7.32 3.50 29.76
CA ALA A 812 -6.78 4.82 30.09
C ALA A 812 -7.75 5.96 29.72
N ARG A 813 -8.57 5.81 28.67
CA ARG A 813 -9.57 6.84 28.29
C ARG A 813 -10.62 7.13 29.36
N THR A 814 -10.80 6.21 30.31
CA THR A 814 -11.79 6.30 31.38
C THR A 814 -11.18 6.11 32.76
N ASN A 815 -9.86 5.98 32.86
CA ASN A 815 -9.12 5.74 34.10
C ASN A 815 -7.86 6.63 34.09
N SER A 816 -7.94 7.76 34.79
CA SER A 816 -6.90 8.79 34.85
C SER A 816 -5.58 8.27 35.42
N GLU A 817 -5.65 7.39 36.41
CA GLU A 817 -4.50 6.78 37.08
C GLU A 817 -3.73 5.89 36.12
N LEU A 818 -4.44 5.07 35.34
CA LEU A 818 -3.84 4.22 34.31
C LEU A 818 -3.31 5.04 33.13
N GLU A 819 -4.01 6.11 32.74
CA GLU A 819 -3.52 7.04 31.72
C GLU A 819 -2.20 7.67 32.13
N GLU A 820 -2.14 8.29 33.30
CA GLU A 820 -0.94 8.95 33.81
C GLU A 820 0.20 7.93 34.00
N MET A 821 -0.06 6.77 34.59
CA MET A 821 0.94 5.71 34.77
C MET A 821 1.49 5.18 33.43
N SER A 822 0.63 4.96 32.44
CA SER A 822 1.07 4.49 31.13
C SER A 822 1.92 5.54 30.42
N LEU A 823 1.58 6.82 30.58
CA LEU A 823 2.35 7.93 30.04
C LEU A 823 3.67 8.15 30.78
N GLU A 824 3.78 7.84 32.07
CA GLU A 824 5.02 8.03 32.81
C GLU A 824 6.00 6.84 32.71
N LEU A 825 5.53 5.65 32.31
CA LEU A 825 6.36 4.44 32.24
C LEU A 825 6.76 4.02 30.83
N TYR A 826 5.85 4.14 29.85
CA TYR A 826 6.12 3.61 28.50
C TYR A 826 7.13 4.46 27.75
N PRO A 827 8.15 3.87 27.12
CA PRO A 827 9.02 4.61 26.23
C PRO A 827 8.22 5.16 25.04
N ALA A 828 8.53 6.39 24.60
CA ALA A 828 7.88 6.99 23.44
C ALA A 828 8.00 6.10 22.18
N ALA A 829 9.13 5.38 22.03
CA ALA A 829 9.37 4.48 20.91
C ALA A 829 8.44 3.24 20.86
N TRP A 830 7.74 2.91 21.95
CA TRP A 830 6.88 1.73 22.05
C TRP A 830 5.39 2.07 22.11
N ARG A 831 5.04 3.36 22.12
CA ARG A 831 3.66 3.84 22.03
C ARG A 831 3.24 3.89 20.58
#